data_AF-A0A950XG12-F1
#
_entry.id   AF-A0A950XG12-F1
#
_cell.length_a   1.000
_cell.length_b   1.000
_cell.length_c   1.000
_cell.angle_alpha   90.00
_cell.angle_beta   90.00
_cell.angle_gamma   90.00
#
_symmetry.space_group_name_H-M   'P 1'
#
loop_
_entity.id
_entity.type
_entity.pdbx_description
1 polymer ?
#
loop_
_entity_poly.entity_id
_entity_poly.type
_entity_poly.pdbx_seq_one_letter_code
_entity_poly.pdbx_strand_id
1 'polypeptide(L)'
;MAALTACISAALPNFAAASSDVQAQQSALALLNGQSCAQHYSDDASSVAQATASPPVTTSPAPVSTPGLPGVSPGMSNGTYTLNRTPPPAPGTTPGVSPPPIPTPTPGATPTTEPIFLLRGGETPPPIPPAGQATPVPTPEPTGVPTLSPGYVAVISDKWSGNRARGQPSDAIGNVHIYYADEEIVGERAHFDGVRTITITGNPFLVNHEHNSVLTADVITFDTVSQTAKLENGKGASDEGVQRGLVHFSASDMHTDPDGVAHGINPYVTTCENPRGGYHITGKSMEVYPGDKIVIDKAVLWLGAAAVFYLPILIIPLRSVENQRGRAHWFPEIGYNSYEGAWIKVQIPFGKDQYYYGYYVVNYFTKLGLGLGYVGFYAAHNGRRSASINIYTINGTGGQGRQYNAAIAEQENFTPHLRSNFQFSYQSNYGPLISIPPNESLTEAIVHQTAQTSQNYSFSHSSVGGQSSSDSFTFTDTRQFNENLNQTVTYNLSDSNASFGGFTSFSNQSEFDYLLQYTTSGADYQMEWDKIYSQEATGINKIPEFNVRPTNFFEHFVIPLSAELTVGEYSNPSGQGFPRALATWRGDANLVAGPIEAKVLGSDFQGTVTVDQYAYGTGDLKAAIEQDLSLTTPIGKHVVNTLTYNEANYNGPALVPFQYLDQQPTQNTKNAQDMLRLFNDDVYAFAVGWSTNFNGLAQPLSYQLTARPSPRSVVMLAGSFIPGPGQGFTTTNLQLSTPFGRDASLQFVTNINWRPSLGLGEFFSDKIVYYTRTIGNCYQLMVLYNESQQAVNVGLNLLAFPSQTAVFNIGQPQQVIPTTFNF
;
A
#
# COMPACT_ATOMS: atom_id res chain seq x y z
N MET A 1 3.96 16.00 -32.10
CA MET A 1 5.09 15.07 -31.91
C MET A 1 6.46 15.58 -32.43
N ALA A 2 6.69 16.89 -32.63
CA ALA A 2 8.04 17.43 -32.93
C ALA A 2 8.45 18.63 -32.04
N ALA A 3 7.67 18.96 -31.01
CA ALA A 3 7.92 20.11 -30.13
C ALA A 3 8.28 19.71 -28.68
N LEU A 4 8.23 18.42 -28.32
CA LEU A 4 8.50 17.95 -26.97
C LEU A 4 9.94 17.43 -26.77
N THR A 5 10.66 17.16 -27.87
CA THR A 5 12.04 16.64 -27.84
C THR A 5 13.11 17.72 -27.64
N ALA A 6 12.73 19.00 -27.58
CA ALA A 6 13.66 20.13 -27.50
C ALA A 6 13.90 20.70 -26.10
N CYS A 7 13.20 20.22 -25.05
CA CYS A 7 13.27 20.82 -23.72
C CYS A 7 14.14 20.10 -22.67
N ILE A 8 14.75 18.95 -22.98
CA ILE A 8 15.50 18.15 -21.98
C ILE A 8 17.04 18.21 -22.18
N SER A 9 17.54 18.80 -23.26
CA SER A 9 18.98 18.87 -23.56
C SER A 9 19.71 20.11 -23.04
N ALA A 10 19.10 20.96 -22.20
CA ALA A 10 19.65 22.26 -21.81
C ALA A 10 20.21 22.37 -20.37
N ALA A 11 20.44 21.27 -19.65
CA ALA A 11 20.88 21.34 -18.24
C ALA A 11 22.04 20.40 -17.88
N LEU A 12 23.12 20.37 -18.67
CA LEU A 12 24.44 19.91 -18.23
C LEU A 12 25.54 20.73 -18.92
N PRO A 13 26.51 21.34 -18.21
CA PRO A 13 27.60 22.07 -18.85
C PRO A 13 28.69 21.09 -19.34
N ASN A 14 28.93 21.05 -20.64
CA ASN A 14 30.08 20.37 -21.25
C ASN A 14 31.21 21.37 -21.52
N PHE A 15 32.37 21.15 -20.91
CA PHE A 15 33.64 21.74 -21.35
C PHE A 15 34.24 20.90 -22.48
N ALA A 16 34.24 21.50 -23.67
CA ALA A 16 35.16 21.41 -24.81
C ALA A 16 36.04 20.16 -25.05
N ALA A 17 35.92 19.58 -26.26
CA ALA A 17 36.93 19.76 -27.33
C ALA A 17 36.35 19.38 -28.72
N ALA A 18 36.57 20.27 -29.68
CA ALA A 18 36.28 20.24 -31.13
C ALA A 18 36.88 19.02 -31.86
N SER A 19 36.57 18.60 -33.09
CA SER A 19 35.67 18.94 -34.22
C SER A 19 35.96 17.84 -35.27
N SER A 20 35.00 17.31 -36.03
CA SER A 20 34.78 17.77 -37.41
C SER A 20 33.42 17.29 -37.98
N ASP A 21 32.60 18.29 -38.32
CA ASP A 21 31.38 18.22 -39.14
C ASP A 21 31.72 18.14 -40.62
N VAL A 22 31.26 17.10 -41.34
CA VAL A 22 30.95 17.19 -42.80
C VAL A 22 29.80 16.26 -43.24
N GLN A 23 29.42 15.20 -42.51
CA GLN A 23 28.45 14.21 -43.04
C GLN A 23 26.98 14.36 -42.62
N ALA A 24 26.64 15.24 -41.68
CA ALA A 24 25.27 15.31 -41.13
C ALA A 24 24.29 16.24 -41.88
N GLN A 25 24.75 17.02 -42.87
CA GLN A 25 23.90 18.01 -43.57
C GLN A 25 23.29 17.52 -44.91
N GLN A 26 23.58 16.29 -45.36
CA GLN A 26 23.01 15.77 -46.62
C GLN A 26 21.85 14.78 -46.45
N SER A 27 21.50 14.39 -45.23
CA SER A 27 20.46 13.36 -44.99
C SER A 27 19.07 13.92 -44.67
N ALA A 28 18.90 15.25 -44.57
CA ALA A 28 17.64 15.88 -44.17
C ALA A 28 16.75 16.37 -45.35
N LEU A 29 17.10 16.08 -46.61
CA LEU A 29 16.36 16.58 -47.78
C LEU A 29 15.74 15.49 -48.69
N ALA A 30 15.73 14.21 -48.28
CA ALA A 30 15.27 13.10 -49.14
C ALA A 30 13.94 12.44 -48.72
N LEU A 31 13.23 12.95 -47.70
CA LEU A 31 12.02 12.29 -47.15
C LEU A 31 10.72 13.09 -47.32
N LEU A 32 10.70 14.11 -48.18
CA LEU A 32 9.49 14.83 -48.58
C LEU A 32 9.36 14.84 -50.10
N ASN A 33 8.95 13.70 -50.66
CA ASN A 33 8.19 13.66 -51.91
C ASN A 33 7.42 12.34 -51.99
N GLY A 34 6.14 12.40 -51.65
CA GLY A 34 5.19 11.35 -51.97
C GLY A 34 4.73 11.46 -53.43
N GLN A 35 4.29 10.35 -54.01
CA GLN A 35 2.92 10.16 -54.54
C GLN A 35 2.79 8.90 -55.41
N SER A 36 1.85 8.04 -54.98
CA SER A 36 0.75 7.45 -55.78
C SER A 36 0.97 6.39 -56.87
N CYS A 37 -0.01 5.47 -56.88
CA CYS A 37 -0.64 4.75 -58.00
C CYS A 37 -0.06 3.38 -58.46
N ALA A 38 -0.83 2.34 -58.09
CA ALA A 38 -1.53 1.37 -58.95
C ALA A 38 -0.80 0.62 -60.10
N GLN A 39 -1.10 -0.70 -60.12
CA GLN A 39 -1.03 -1.67 -61.23
C GLN A 39 0.36 -2.13 -61.73
N HIS A 40 0.66 -3.41 -61.60
CA HIS A 40 0.52 -4.37 -62.71
C HIS A 40 0.79 -5.83 -62.28
N TYR A 41 -0.11 -6.71 -62.73
CA TYR A 41 0.13 -8.15 -62.94
C TYR A 41 1.22 -8.33 -64.01
N SER A 42 2.14 -9.26 -63.80
CA SER A 42 2.62 -10.15 -64.87
C SER A 42 3.35 -11.36 -64.29
N ASP A 43 2.98 -12.50 -64.85
CA ASP A 43 3.55 -13.84 -64.71
C ASP A 43 5.08 -13.86 -64.81
N ASP A 44 5.71 -14.81 -64.12
CA ASP A 44 6.61 -15.71 -64.83
C ASP A 44 6.81 -17.05 -64.11
N ALA A 45 6.74 -18.09 -64.92
CA ALA A 45 6.87 -19.49 -64.57
C ALA A 45 8.31 -19.97 -64.74
N SER A 46 8.78 -20.84 -63.84
CA SER A 46 9.80 -21.91 -64.03
C SER A 46 10.27 -22.34 -62.64
N SER A 47 10.61 -23.59 -62.33
CA SER A 47 10.70 -24.83 -63.07
C SER A 47 10.77 -25.98 -62.04
N VAL A 48 10.48 -27.17 -62.55
CA VAL A 48 10.38 -28.47 -61.89
C VAL A 48 11.76 -28.98 -61.43
N ALA A 49 11.83 -29.61 -60.25
CA ALA A 49 12.72 -30.76 -60.01
C ALA A 49 12.19 -31.67 -58.88
N GLN A 50 12.00 -32.94 -59.25
CA GLN A 50 11.51 -34.06 -58.44
C GLN A 50 12.63 -34.73 -57.62
N ALA A 51 12.21 -35.21 -56.43
CA ALA A 51 12.50 -36.50 -55.80
C ALA A 51 13.94 -36.89 -55.39
N THR A 52 14.10 -37.33 -54.13
CA THR A 52 14.37 -38.74 -53.77
C THR A 52 14.34 -38.97 -52.25
N ALA A 53 14.06 -40.21 -51.86
CA ALA A 53 13.73 -40.67 -50.50
C ALA A 53 14.92 -41.34 -49.76
N SER A 54 14.93 -41.17 -48.43
CA SER A 54 15.30 -42.04 -47.26
C SER A 54 16.42 -43.10 -47.37
N PRO A 55 17.23 -43.35 -46.30
CA PRO A 55 16.82 -44.22 -45.16
C PRO A 55 17.43 -43.85 -43.76
N PRO A 56 17.11 -44.61 -42.67
CA PRO A 56 17.09 -44.12 -41.27
C PRO A 56 18.23 -44.66 -40.34
N VAL A 57 18.00 -44.49 -39.01
CA VAL A 57 18.62 -45.12 -37.81
C VAL A 57 19.77 -44.31 -37.17
N THR A 58 19.68 -43.80 -35.92
CA THR A 58 19.99 -44.52 -34.67
C THR A 58 19.74 -43.67 -33.40
N THR A 59 19.54 -44.36 -32.29
CA THR A 59 18.99 -43.98 -30.98
C THR A 59 20.00 -43.58 -29.89
N SER A 60 19.56 -42.69 -28.98
CA SER A 60 19.88 -42.56 -27.52
C SER A 60 21.24 -41.97 -27.07
N PRO A 61 21.41 -41.39 -25.85
CA PRO A 61 20.45 -41.24 -24.74
C PRO A 61 20.28 -39.81 -24.17
N ALA A 62 19.18 -39.61 -23.43
CA ALA A 62 18.81 -38.41 -22.70
C ALA A 62 19.71 -38.14 -21.48
N PRO A 63 20.03 -36.86 -21.17
CA PRO A 63 20.49 -36.46 -19.85
C PRO A 63 19.30 -36.17 -18.91
N VAL A 64 19.49 -36.63 -17.68
CA VAL A 64 18.59 -36.60 -16.51
C VAL A 64 18.26 -35.16 -16.12
N SER A 65 16.97 -34.83 -15.99
CA SER A 65 16.50 -33.58 -15.41
C SER A 65 16.33 -33.68 -13.89
N THR A 66 16.92 -32.71 -13.21
CA THR A 66 16.82 -32.41 -11.79
C THR A 66 15.41 -31.91 -11.43
N PRO A 67 14.78 -32.34 -10.32
CA PRO A 67 13.46 -31.83 -9.93
C PRO A 67 13.51 -30.36 -9.48
N GLY A 68 12.76 -29.52 -10.20
CA GLY A 68 12.52 -28.12 -9.87
C GLY A 68 11.51 -27.95 -8.72
N LEU A 69 11.66 -26.82 -8.02
CA LEU A 69 10.82 -26.35 -6.92
C LEU A 69 9.35 -26.15 -7.35
N PRO A 70 8.36 -26.54 -6.53
CA PRO A 70 6.95 -26.28 -6.81
C PRO A 70 6.59 -24.80 -6.61
N GLY A 71 6.03 -24.19 -7.66
CA GLY A 71 5.54 -22.82 -7.69
C GLY A 71 4.28 -22.61 -6.84
N VAL A 72 4.23 -21.46 -6.18
CA VAL A 72 3.09 -20.97 -5.40
C VAL A 72 2.18 -20.17 -6.34
N SER A 73 0.88 -20.48 -6.33
CA SER A 73 -0.16 -19.80 -7.10
C SER A 73 -0.59 -18.49 -6.42
N PRO A 74 -0.78 -17.37 -7.15
CA PRO A 74 -1.21 -16.09 -6.59
C PRO A 74 -2.75 -15.96 -6.58
N GLY A 75 -3.32 -15.54 -5.46
CA GLY A 75 -4.72 -15.12 -5.43
C GLY A 75 -5.28 -14.93 -4.03
N MET A 76 -5.32 -13.69 -3.54
CA MET A 76 -6.39 -13.11 -2.71
C MET A 76 -6.08 -11.61 -2.54
N SER A 77 -6.85 -10.73 -3.20
CA SER A 77 -6.80 -9.28 -3.00
C SER A 77 -8.12 -8.77 -2.41
N ASN A 78 -7.98 -8.01 -1.32
CA ASN A 78 -8.81 -6.89 -0.85
C ASN A 78 -10.31 -6.84 -1.22
N GLY A 79 -11.15 -7.13 -0.23
CA GLY A 79 -12.58 -6.80 -0.23
C GLY A 79 -12.82 -5.33 0.16
N THR A 80 -13.52 -4.61 -0.70
CA THR A 80 -14.05 -3.26 -0.48
C THR A 80 -15.46 -3.35 0.12
N TYR A 81 -15.71 -2.65 1.22
CA TYR A 81 -17.04 -2.54 1.85
C TYR A 81 -17.91 -1.52 1.09
N THR A 82 -19.04 -1.96 0.54
CA THR A 82 -20.09 -1.10 -0.02
C THR A 82 -21.27 -0.98 0.95
N LEU A 83 -21.62 0.25 1.32
CA LEU A 83 -22.81 0.58 2.12
C LEU A 83 -24.07 0.44 1.24
N ASN A 84 -24.94 -0.52 1.57
CA ASN A 84 -26.24 -0.66 0.92
C ASN A 84 -27.18 0.48 1.31
N ARG A 85 -27.71 1.19 0.30
CA ARG A 85 -28.84 2.13 0.44
C ARG A 85 -30.15 1.36 0.61
N THR A 86 -30.94 1.72 1.61
CA THR A 86 -32.31 1.27 1.81
C THR A 86 -33.24 1.84 0.72
N PRO A 87 -34.26 1.09 0.23
CA PRO A 87 -35.19 1.58 -0.79
C PRO A 87 -36.15 2.64 -0.24
N PRO A 88 -36.60 3.61 -1.05
CA PRO A 88 -37.61 4.60 -0.64
C PRO A 88 -39.01 3.95 -0.57
N PRO A 89 -39.88 4.40 0.37
CA PRO A 89 -41.24 3.89 0.48
C PRO A 89 -42.13 4.41 -0.65
N ALA A 90 -43.01 3.54 -1.15
CA ALA A 90 -44.01 3.87 -2.16
C ALA A 90 -45.08 4.85 -1.62
N PRO A 91 -45.66 5.74 -2.46
CA PRO A 91 -46.54 6.80 -2.01
C PRO A 91 -47.96 6.31 -1.73
N GLY A 92 -48.53 6.75 -0.61
CA GLY A 92 -49.98 6.79 -0.40
C GLY A 92 -50.49 5.98 0.78
N THR A 93 -50.27 6.46 2.01
CA THR A 93 -51.21 6.36 3.14
C THR A 93 -50.81 7.35 4.24
N THR A 94 -51.64 8.38 4.45
CA THR A 94 -51.79 9.10 5.73
C THR A 94 -53.12 8.62 6.36
N PRO A 95 -53.51 8.93 7.62
CA PRO A 95 -52.98 9.90 8.60
C PRO A 95 -53.02 9.45 10.09
N GLY A 96 -52.50 10.29 11.00
CA GLY A 96 -52.93 10.28 12.41
C GLY A 96 -51.95 10.91 13.40
N VAL A 97 -52.09 12.22 13.65
CA VAL A 97 -51.31 12.97 14.65
C VAL A 97 -52.10 13.05 15.96
N SER A 98 -51.49 12.66 17.08
CA SER A 98 -51.87 13.09 18.43
C SER A 98 -50.62 13.12 19.33
N PRO A 99 -50.39 14.18 20.13
CA PRO A 99 -49.12 14.38 20.83
C PRO A 99 -49.08 13.66 22.19
N PRO A 100 -47.92 13.14 22.65
CA PRO A 100 -47.80 12.60 24.00
C PRO A 100 -47.42 13.68 25.04
N PRO A 101 -47.85 13.51 26.31
CA PRO A 101 -47.75 14.50 27.39
C PRO A 101 -46.45 14.45 28.21
N ILE A 102 -46.26 15.50 29.00
CA ILE A 102 -45.21 15.78 30.01
C ILE A 102 -45.14 14.66 31.09
N PRO A 103 -43.95 14.24 31.56
CA PRO A 103 -43.82 13.26 32.65
C PRO A 103 -43.54 13.87 34.05
N THR A 104 -44.04 13.22 35.09
CA THR A 104 -43.57 13.26 36.49
C THR A 104 -43.89 11.89 37.14
N PRO A 105 -43.34 11.52 38.32
CA PRO A 105 -42.14 10.71 38.52
C PRO A 105 -42.38 9.25 38.97
N THR A 106 -41.30 8.44 38.85
CA THR A 106 -40.87 7.11 39.41
C THR A 106 -41.63 6.61 40.68
N PRO A 107 -41.82 5.28 40.99
CA PRO A 107 -40.78 4.21 40.94
C PRO A 107 -41.18 2.70 40.76
N GLY A 108 -40.19 1.84 40.43
CA GLY A 108 -40.02 0.50 41.07
C GLY A 108 -39.99 -0.80 40.22
N ALA A 109 -38.78 -1.39 40.10
CA ALA A 109 -38.36 -2.81 40.06
C ALA A 109 -38.89 -3.88 39.04
N THR A 110 -37.93 -4.33 38.19
CA THR A 110 -37.55 -5.64 37.53
C THR A 110 -38.33 -6.96 37.82
N PRO A 111 -38.13 -8.11 37.08
CA PRO A 111 -37.32 -8.41 35.86
C PRO A 111 -38.01 -9.34 34.80
N THR A 112 -37.41 -9.52 33.60
CA THR A 112 -37.28 -10.77 32.75
C THR A 112 -36.95 -10.43 31.29
N THR A 113 -35.70 -10.65 30.83
CA THR A 113 -35.22 -11.69 29.86
C THR A 113 -35.81 -11.69 28.45
N GLU A 114 -35.03 -11.18 27.48
CA GLU A 114 -34.76 -11.78 26.15
C GLU A 114 -33.53 -11.11 25.48
N PRO A 115 -32.85 -11.77 24.52
CA PRO A 115 -31.42 -11.58 24.20
C PRO A 115 -31.14 -10.43 23.22
N ILE A 116 -30.07 -9.67 23.51
CA ILE A 116 -29.50 -8.64 22.64
C ILE A 116 -28.29 -9.23 21.91
N PHE A 117 -28.27 -9.08 20.59
CA PHE A 117 -27.12 -9.37 19.73
C PHE A 117 -26.00 -8.36 19.98
N LEU A 118 -24.82 -8.83 20.40
CA LEU A 118 -23.62 -8.01 20.58
C LEU A 118 -22.85 -7.88 19.26
N LEU A 119 -22.81 -6.65 18.74
CA LEU A 119 -21.82 -6.18 17.78
C LEU A 119 -20.45 -6.10 18.48
N ARG A 120 -19.44 -6.70 17.85
CA ARG A 120 -18.05 -6.79 18.33
C ARG A 120 -17.32 -5.47 18.05
N GLY A 121 -17.25 -4.58 19.02
CA GLY A 121 -16.32 -3.44 19.08
C GLY A 121 -15.29 -3.67 20.17
N GLY A 122 -14.01 -3.74 19.81
CA GLY A 122 -12.91 -3.95 20.75
C GLY A 122 -12.44 -2.64 21.36
N GLU A 123 -12.82 -2.41 22.62
CA GLU A 123 -12.12 -1.47 23.49
C GLU A 123 -11.86 -2.10 24.86
N THR A 124 -10.67 -1.83 25.40
CA THR A 124 -10.15 -2.33 26.67
C THR A 124 -10.98 -1.86 27.87
N PRO A 125 -11.16 -2.69 28.92
CA PRO A 125 -11.91 -2.28 30.10
C PRO A 125 -11.16 -1.20 30.91
N PRO A 126 -11.88 -0.26 31.55
CA PRO A 126 -11.28 0.77 32.39
C PRO A 126 -10.68 0.17 33.69
N PRO A 127 -9.66 0.82 34.27
CA PRO A 127 -9.05 0.36 35.52
C PRO A 127 -9.98 0.52 36.72
N ILE A 128 -9.91 -0.45 37.64
CA ILE A 128 -10.57 -0.42 38.96
C ILE A 128 -9.86 0.62 39.84
N PRO A 129 -10.57 1.57 40.48
CA PRO A 129 -9.95 2.52 41.41
C PRO A 129 -9.54 1.85 42.73
N PRO A 130 -8.44 2.29 43.38
CA PRO A 130 -8.03 1.77 44.68
C PRO A 130 -9.06 2.08 45.77
N ALA A 131 -9.34 1.10 46.63
CA ALA A 131 -10.16 1.29 47.82
C ALA A 131 -9.40 2.10 48.88
N GLY A 132 -10.01 3.18 49.36
CA GLY A 132 -9.66 3.84 50.62
C GLY A 132 -8.99 5.21 50.48
N GLN A 133 -9.76 6.23 50.12
CA GLN A 133 -9.52 7.61 50.54
C GLN A 133 -10.88 8.29 50.71
N ALA A 134 -11.12 8.83 51.91
CA ALA A 134 -12.34 9.56 52.24
C ALA A 134 -12.42 10.81 51.34
N THR A 135 -13.48 10.91 50.54
CA THR A 135 -13.82 12.11 49.78
C THR A 135 -14.20 13.23 50.75
N PRO A 136 -13.53 14.40 50.70
CA PRO A 136 -14.12 15.59 51.31
C PRO A 136 -15.40 15.94 50.55
N VAL A 137 -16.43 16.32 51.30
CA VAL A 137 -17.70 16.84 50.79
C VAL A 137 -17.39 17.97 49.81
N PRO A 138 -17.93 17.95 48.57
CA PRO A 138 -17.71 19.04 47.63
C PRO A 138 -18.38 20.31 48.19
N THR A 139 -17.55 21.32 48.45
CA THR A 139 -18.02 22.71 48.52
C THR A 139 -18.69 23.02 47.18
N PRO A 140 -19.88 23.64 47.15
CA PRO A 140 -20.57 23.93 45.89
C PRO A 140 -19.68 24.73 44.96
N GLU A 141 -19.47 24.20 43.75
CA GLU A 141 -18.89 24.95 42.63
C GLU A 141 -19.71 26.23 42.40
N PRO A 142 -19.08 27.40 42.24
CA PRO A 142 -19.77 28.57 41.73
C PRO A 142 -20.26 28.26 40.30
N THR A 143 -21.57 28.09 40.17
CA THR A 143 -22.28 27.98 38.89
C THR A 143 -22.06 29.23 38.05
N GLY A 144 -21.48 29.04 36.86
CA GLY A 144 -21.50 29.99 35.75
C GLY A 144 -20.16 30.63 35.45
N VAL A 145 -19.31 29.96 34.67
CA VAL A 145 -18.29 30.67 33.89
C VAL A 145 -19.03 31.50 32.83
N PRO A 146 -18.85 32.83 32.76
CA PRO A 146 -19.51 33.63 31.74
C PRO A 146 -18.93 33.27 30.36
N THR A 147 -19.75 32.74 29.45
CA THR A 147 -19.41 32.76 28.02
C THR A 147 -19.39 34.21 27.56
N LEU A 148 -18.20 34.80 27.53
CA LEU A 148 -17.98 36.17 27.10
C LEU A 148 -18.26 36.27 25.60
N SER A 149 -18.93 37.35 25.18
CA SER A 149 -19.00 37.66 23.74
C SER A 149 -17.60 37.98 23.21
N PRO A 150 -17.29 37.72 21.93
CA PRO A 150 -15.99 38.04 21.34
C PRO A 150 -15.57 39.49 21.64
N GLY A 151 -14.37 39.66 22.20
CA GLY A 151 -13.81 40.97 22.56
C GLY A 151 -14.12 41.48 23.98
N TYR A 152 -14.78 40.69 24.83
CA TYR A 152 -14.93 40.98 26.25
C TYR A 152 -13.89 40.21 27.09
N VAL A 153 -13.38 40.85 28.14
CA VAL A 153 -12.50 40.25 29.15
C VAL A 153 -13.23 40.28 30.49
N ALA A 154 -13.28 39.17 31.22
CA ALA A 154 -13.71 39.16 32.62
C ALA A 154 -12.50 38.97 33.53
N VAL A 155 -12.40 39.76 34.59
CA VAL A 155 -11.37 39.61 35.62
C VAL A 155 -12.05 39.41 36.97
N ILE A 156 -11.82 38.27 37.60
CA ILE A 156 -12.28 37.92 38.94
C ILE A 156 -11.07 37.97 39.87
N SER A 157 -11.22 38.55 41.06
CA SER A 157 -10.17 38.62 42.08
C SER A 157 -10.77 38.89 43.46
N ASP A 158 -10.02 38.60 44.52
CA ASP A 158 -10.42 38.84 45.90
C ASP A 158 -10.47 40.35 46.23
N LYS A 159 -9.54 41.11 45.64
CA LYS A 159 -9.41 42.55 45.87
C LYS A 159 -9.04 43.28 44.60
N TRP A 160 -9.75 44.37 44.34
CA TRP A 160 -9.43 45.32 43.27
C TRP A 160 -8.93 46.64 43.86
N SER A 161 -7.85 47.18 43.32
CA SER A 161 -7.28 48.49 43.68
C SER A 161 -7.08 49.33 42.41
N GLY A 162 -7.24 50.65 42.49
CA GLY A 162 -7.12 51.56 41.34
C GLY A 162 -8.45 51.88 40.63
N ASN A 163 -8.37 52.52 39.46
CA ASN A 163 -9.53 53.07 38.76
C ASN A 163 -9.97 52.14 37.61
N ARG A 164 -11.27 51.79 37.58
CA ARG A 164 -11.87 50.91 36.57
C ARG A 164 -12.26 51.63 35.28
N ALA A 165 -12.07 52.95 35.21
CA ALA A 165 -12.29 53.71 33.99
C ALA A 165 -11.26 53.33 32.92
N ARG A 166 -11.71 53.22 31.67
CA ARG A 166 -10.85 52.96 30.51
C ARG A 166 -9.71 53.97 30.47
N GLY A 167 -8.46 53.51 30.32
CA GLY A 167 -7.30 54.40 30.25
C GLY A 167 -6.55 54.62 31.57
N GLN A 168 -6.97 53.99 32.68
CA GLN A 168 -6.42 54.24 34.01
C GLN A 168 -5.83 52.97 34.64
N PRO A 169 -4.74 53.08 35.43
CA PRO A 169 -4.10 51.92 36.02
C PRO A 169 -4.97 51.26 37.09
N SER A 170 -4.90 49.93 37.15
CA SER A 170 -5.65 49.10 38.10
C SER A 170 -4.90 47.83 38.46
N ASP A 171 -5.15 47.32 39.67
CA ASP A 171 -4.57 46.10 40.22
C ASP A 171 -5.68 45.15 40.68
N ALA A 172 -5.67 43.92 40.19
CA ALA A 172 -6.41 42.79 40.74
C ALA A 172 -5.46 41.95 41.61
N ILE A 173 -5.86 41.62 42.84
CA ILE A 173 -5.01 40.98 43.85
C ILE A 173 -5.79 39.87 44.56
N GLY A 174 -5.16 38.71 44.70
CA GLY A 174 -5.71 37.51 45.34
C GLY A 174 -6.61 36.73 44.38
N ASN A 175 -6.25 35.46 44.13
CA ASN A 175 -6.99 34.53 43.26
C ASN A 175 -7.50 35.21 41.98
N VAL A 176 -6.59 35.75 41.18
CA VAL A 176 -6.93 36.48 39.97
C VAL A 176 -7.20 35.48 38.86
N HIS A 177 -8.40 35.50 38.30
CA HIS A 177 -8.80 34.73 37.11
C HIS A 177 -9.21 35.71 36.01
N ILE A 178 -8.52 35.68 34.88
CA ILE A 178 -8.79 36.49 33.71
C ILE A 178 -9.30 35.56 32.61
N TYR A 179 -10.55 35.77 32.19
CA TYR A 179 -11.17 35.04 31.09
C TYR A 179 -11.17 35.91 29.83
N TYR A 180 -10.64 35.37 28.74
CA TYR A 180 -10.65 36.02 27.44
C TYR A 180 -10.85 34.97 26.34
N ALA A 181 -11.90 35.14 25.54
CA ALA A 181 -12.35 34.11 24.59
C ALA A 181 -12.47 32.74 25.28
N ASP A 182 -11.73 31.74 24.80
CA ASP A 182 -11.71 30.36 25.31
C ASP A 182 -10.53 30.08 26.26
N GLU A 183 -9.83 31.12 26.72
CA GLU A 183 -8.64 30.99 27.57
C GLU A 183 -8.87 31.56 28.97
N GLU A 184 -8.31 30.87 29.96
CA GLU A 184 -8.29 31.30 31.35
C GLU A 184 -6.84 31.52 31.79
N ILE A 185 -6.55 32.71 32.31
CA ILE A 185 -5.27 33.05 32.91
C ILE A 185 -5.46 33.25 34.40
N VAL A 186 -4.71 32.48 35.20
CA VAL A 186 -4.79 32.50 36.65
C VAL A 186 -3.48 33.02 37.24
N GLY A 187 -3.55 33.81 38.31
CA GLY A 187 -2.37 34.28 39.06
C GLY A 187 -2.73 34.91 40.40
N GLU A 188 -1.74 35.33 41.19
CA GLU A 188 -1.98 35.98 42.49
C GLU A 188 -2.21 37.49 42.36
N ARG A 189 -1.64 38.14 41.34
CA ARG A 189 -1.82 39.57 41.08
C ARG A 189 -1.74 39.88 39.60
N ALA A 190 -2.69 40.68 39.09
CA ALA A 190 -2.63 41.28 37.76
C ALA A 190 -2.62 42.81 37.86
N HIS A 191 -1.66 43.45 37.22
CA HIS A 191 -1.49 44.89 37.15
C HIS A 191 -1.74 45.37 35.72
N PHE A 192 -2.71 46.25 35.52
CA PHE A 192 -2.94 46.95 34.26
C PHE A 192 -2.41 48.38 34.39
N ASP A 193 -1.52 48.79 33.49
CA ASP A 193 -0.91 50.13 33.49
C ASP A 193 -1.87 51.25 33.03
N GLY A 194 -3.07 50.88 32.55
CA GLY A 194 -4.10 51.78 32.06
C GLY A 194 -4.05 52.06 30.56
N VAL A 195 -2.94 51.78 29.89
CA VAL A 195 -2.69 52.23 28.51
C VAL A 195 -2.37 51.07 27.57
N ARG A 196 -1.54 50.12 28.02
CA ARG A 196 -0.87 49.18 27.12
C ARG A 196 -0.68 47.79 27.73
N THR A 197 -0.15 47.66 28.93
CA THR A 197 0.34 46.38 29.46
C THR A 197 -0.48 45.84 30.64
N ILE A 198 -0.72 44.53 30.63
CA ILE A 198 -1.28 43.75 31.73
C ILE A 198 -0.18 42.78 32.20
N THR A 199 0.33 42.95 33.42
CA THR A 199 1.36 42.09 34.01
C THR A 199 0.76 41.23 35.11
N ILE A 200 0.90 39.91 34.99
CA ILE A 200 0.35 38.91 35.90
C ILE A 200 1.52 38.21 36.60
N THR A 201 1.45 38.13 37.93
CA THR A 201 2.53 37.65 38.81
C THR A 201 1.99 36.70 39.88
N GLY A 202 2.89 35.91 40.47
CA GLY A 202 2.55 34.89 41.48
C GLY A 202 2.24 33.54 40.84
N ASN A 203 3.24 32.96 40.17
CA ASN A 203 3.15 31.68 39.45
C ASN A 203 1.95 31.61 38.48
N PRO A 204 1.82 32.59 37.57
CA PRO A 204 0.71 32.58 36.64
C PRO A 204 0.70 31.33 35.75
N PHE A 205 -0.50 30.85 35.46
CA PHE A 205 -0.72 29.77 34.50
C PHE A 205 -1.90 30.09 33.58
N LEU A 206 -1.75 29.71 32.31
CA LEU A 206 -2.74 29.83 31.26
C LEU A 206 -3.23 28.43 30.91
N VAL A 207 -4.54 28.28 30.84
CA VAL A 207 -5.20 27.02 30.50
C VAL A 207 -6.23 27.28 29.42
N ASN A 208 -6.25 26.41 28.41
CA ASN A 208 -7.32 26.38 27.42
C ASN A 208 -8.61 25.82 28.05
N HIS A 209 -9.79 26.22 27.57
CA HIS A 209 -11.11 25.73 28.01
C HIS A 209 -11.22 24.20 28.05
N GLU A 210 -10.51 23.49 27.17
CA GLU A 210 -10.48 22.02 27.11
C GLU A 210 -9.50 21.37 28.12
N HIS A 211 -8.74 22.17 28.88
CA HIS A 211 -7.70 21.74 29.85
C HIS A 211 -6.61 20.81 29.28
N ASN A 212 -6.43 20.80 27.96
CA ASN A 212 -5.46 19.97 27.23
C ASN A 212 -4.08 20.62 27.05
N SER A 213 -3.99 21.95 27.21
CA SER A 213 -2.74 22.71 27.20
C SER A 213 -2.63 23.57 28.45
N VAL A 214 -1.53 23.41 29.18
CA VAL A 214 -1.22 24.21 30.38
C VAL A 214 0.13 24.88 30.17
N LEU A 215 0.13 26.21 30.25
CA LEU A 215 1.32 27.05 30.13
C LEU A 215 1.53 27.79 31.45
N THR A 216 2.70 27.64 32.07
CA THR A 216 3.06 28.25 33.35
C THR A 216 4.23 29.20 33.14
N ALA A 217 4.31 30.27 33.90
CA ALA A 217 5.43 31.22 33.87
C ALA A 217 5.66 31.85 35.24
N ASP A 218 6.78 32.53 35.42
CA ASP A 218 7.01 33.35 36.62
C ASP A 218 6.25 34.67 36.54
N VAL A 219 6.20 35.25 35.33
CA VAL A 219 5.49 36.48 34.98
C VAL A 219 4.93 36.36 33.57
N ILE A 220 3.66 36.75 33.39
CA ILE A 220 3.03 36.89 32.06
C ILE A 220 2.71 38.37 31.84
N THR A 221 3.21 38.96 30.77
CA THR A 221 2.91 40.34 30.38
C THR A 221 2.21 40.35 29.03
N PHE A 222 0.97 40.83 28.99
CA PHE A 222 0.22 41.03 27.76
C PHE A 222 0.27 42.50 27.35
N ASP A 223 0.65 42.74 26.10
CA ASP A 223 0.51 44.05 25.47
C ASP A 223 -0.81 44.08 24.70
N THR A 224 -1.77 44.82 25.24
CA THR A 224 -3.14 44.96 24.71
C THR A 224 -3.21 45.71 23.39
N VAL A 225 -2.18 46.49 23.05
CA VAL A 225 -2.12 47.27 21.80
C VAL A 225 -1.49 46.45 20.69
N SER A 226 -0.37 45.78 20.94
CA SER A 226 0.27 44.91 19.96
C SER A 226 -0.32 43.50 19.91
N GLN A 227 -1.21 43.15 20.84
CA GLN A 227 -1.79 41.81 20.97
C GLN A 227 -0.73 40.70 21.14
N THR A 228 0.37 41.04 21.82
CA THR A 228 1.51 40.13 22.05
C THR A 228 1.61 39.77 23.53
N ALA A 229 1.98 38.53 23.83
CA ALA A 229 2.24 38.06 25.18
C ALA A 229 3.74 37.84 25.39
N LYS A 230 4.24 38.09 26.59
CA LYS A 230 5.61 37.78 27.01
C LYS A 230 5.56 36.97 28.30
N LEU A 231 6.22 35.82 28.31
CA LEU A 231 6.31 34.89 29.43
C LEU A 231 7.77 34.75 29.85
N GLU A 232 8.06 35.03 31.12
CA GLU A 232 9.38 34.82 31.71
C GLU A 232 9.44 33.41 32.33
N ASN A 233 10.47 32.64 31.96
CA ASN A 233 10.62 31.22 32.32
C ASN A 233 9.39 30.35 32.01
N GLY A 234 8.78 30.58 30.84
CA GLY A 234 7.59 29.86 30.39
C GLY A 234 7.84 28.34 30.26
N LYS A 235 6.93 27.53 30.80
CA LYS A 235 6.90 26.06 30.66
C LYS A 235 5.50 25.63 30.26
N GLY A 236 5.39 24.81 29.21
CA GLY A 236 4.12 24.29 28.72
C GLY A 236 4.11 22.77 28.63
N ALA A 237 2.89 22.21 28.65
CA ALA A 237 2.63 20.84 28.27
C ALA A 237 1.41 20.83 27.32
N SER A 238 1.50 20.08 26.23
CA SER A 238 0.42 19.94 25.24
C SER A 238 0.35 18.53 24.69
N ASP A 239 -0.85 18.05 24.39
CA ASP A 239 -1.12 16.80 23.66
C ASP A 239 -1.13 16.99 22.12
N GLU A 240 -1.04 18.24 21.64
CA GLU A 240 -1.05 18.55 20.21
C GLU A 240 0.15 17.95 19.47
N GLY A 241 -0.11 17.16 18.44
CA GLY A 241 0.93 16.56 17.59
C GLY A 241 1.61 15.32 18.16
N VAL A 242 1.11 14.78 19.28
CA VAL A 242 1.69 13.64 19.99
C VAL A 242 0.80 12.41 19.84
N GLN A 243 1.36 11.25 19.45
CA GLN A 243 0.56 10.00 19.37
C GLN A 243 0.22 9.42 20.75
N ARG A 244 1.06 9.70 21.75
CA ARG A 244 0.90 9.20 23.11
C ARG A 244 1.63 10.10 24.12
N GLY A 245 0.90 10.61 25.11
CA GLY A 245 1.44 11.47 26.18
C GLY A 245 1.42 12.96 25.83
N LEU A 246 2.19 13.76 26.57
CA LEU A 246 2.31 15.22 26.39
C LEU A 246 3.71 15.59 25.88
N VAL A 247 3.82 16.61 25.03
CA VAL A 247 5.06 17.34 24.78
C VAL A 247 5.22 18.39 25.86
N HIS A 248 6.27 18.26 26.66
CA HIS A 248 6.71 19.25 27.62
C HIS A 248 7.75 20.15 26.96
N PHE A 249 7.52 21.47 27.03
CA PHE A 249 8.46 22.46 26.53
C PHE A 249 8.69 23.56 27.55
N SER A 250 9.86 24.19 27.53
CA SER A 250 10.14 25.38 28.33
C SER A 250 11.17 26.28 27.68
N ALA A 251 11.10 27.58 27.93
CA ALA A 251 12.07 28.55 27.46
C ALA A 251 12.30 29.64 28.53
N SER A 252 13.47 30.25 28.51
CA SER A 252 13.84 31.32 29.46
C SER A 252 13.04 32.61 29.24
N ASP A 253 12.76 32.94 27.99
CA ASP A 253 11.94 34.07 27.57
C ASP A 253 11.12 33.60 26.38
N MET A 254 9.79 33.73 26.43
CA MET A 254 8.88 33.35 25.36
C MET A 254 7.98 34.54 25.03
N HIS A 255 7.91 34.94 23.77
CA HIS A 255 7.02 36.02 23.33
C HIS A 255 6.19 35.60 22.11
N THR A 256 4.96 36.09 22.01
CA THR A 256 4.11 35.82 20.85
C THR A 256 4.04 37.02 19.91
N ASP A 257 3.98 36.75 18.62
CA ASP A 257 3.66 37.75 17.60
C ASP A 257 2.14 37.93 17.45
N PRO A 258 1.66 39.03 16.82
CA PRO A 258 0.22 39.25 16.57
C PRO A 258 -0.44 38.13 15.73
N ASP A 259 0.37 37.43 14.93
CA ASP A 259 -0.06 36.28 14.11
C ASP A 259 -0.14 34.96 14.91
N GLY A 260 0.16 34.98 16.22
CA GLY A 260 0.06 33.84 17.13
C GLY A 260 1.29 32.92 17.19
N VAL A 261 2.39 33.25 16.51
CA VAL A 261 3.65 32.48 16.57
C VAL A 261 4.39 32.79 17.87
N ALA A 262 4.80 31.77 18.62
CA ALA A 262 5.54 31.95 19.87
C ALA A 262 7.06 31.73 19.69
N HIS A 263 7.85 32.71 20.06
CA HIS A 263 9.31 32.74 19.97
C HIS A 263 9.93 32.55 21.34
N GLY A 264 10.74 31.52 21.53
CA GLY A 264 11.40 31.20 22.81
C GLY A 264 12.93 31.24 22.73
N ILE A 265 13.59 31.67 23.80
CA ILE A 265 15.06 31.63 23.94
C ILE A 265 15.48 30.50 24.90
N ASN A 266 16.54 29.77 24.54
CA ASN A 266 17.04 28.58 25.25
C ASN A 266 15.93 27.54 25.48
N PRO A 267 15.28 27.05 24.42
CA PRO A 267 14.22 26.07 24.53
C PRO A 267 14.74 24.75 25.10
N TYR A 268 13.86 24.06 25.81
CA TYR A 268 13.99 22.70 26.30
C TYR A 268 12.71 21.96 25.96
N VAL A 269 12.79 20.88 25.17
CA VAL A 269 11.63 20.13 24.69
C VAL A 269 11.85 18.64 24.96
N THR A 270 10.84 17.98 25.54
CA THR A 270 10.85 16.53 25.78
C THR A 270 9.42 16.00 25.79
N THR A 271 9.26 14.72 25.51
CA THR A 271 7.99 14.01 25.70
C THR A 271 8.08 13.03 26.86
N CYS A 272 9.12 13.17 27.67
CA CYS A 272 9.38 12.32 28.82
C CYS A 272 8.85 13.00 30.09
N GLU A 273 7.98 12.31 30.82
CA GLU A 273 7.56 12.74 32.16
C GLU A 273 8.76 12.81 33.13
N ASN A 274 9.76 11.93 32.94
CA ASN A 274 11.01 11.96 33.69
C ASN A 274 12.23 12.19 32.78
N PRO A 275 12.69 13.45 32.63
CA PRO A 275 13.77 13.79 31.71
C PRO A 275 15.15 13.24 32.11
N ARG A 276 15.37 12.86 33.38
CA ARG A 276 16.68 12.36 33.84
C ARG A 276 17.05 10.98 33.25
N GLY A 277 16.06 10.20 32.81
CA GLY A 277 16.26 8.91 32.13
C GLY A 277 15.79 8.89 30.68
N GLY A 278 15.22 10.01 30.18
CA GLY A 278 14.65 10.13 28.85
C GLY A 278 15.50 10.99 27.92
N TYR A 279 14.98 11.26 26.72
CA TYR A 279 15.61 12.21 25.81
C TYR A 279 15.11 13.63 26.06
N HIS A 280 15.90 14.62 25.68
CA HIS A 280 15.45 16.01 25.63
C HIS A 280 16.21 16.79 24.56
N ILE A 281 15.63 17.88 24.10
CA ILE A 281 16.17 18.72 23.03
C ILE A 281 16.35 20.12 23.60
N THR A 282 17.55 20.67 23.48
CA THR A 282 17.84 22.06 23.84
C THR A 282 18.20 22.86 22.60
N GLY A 283 17.94 24.15 22.54
CA GLY A 283 18.32 24.98 21.38
C GLY A 283 18.80 26.38 21.77
N LYS A 284 19.13 27.20 20.78
CA LYS A 284 19.37 28.64 20.99
C LYS A 284 18.05 29.42 21.00
N SER A 285 17.18 29.16 20.03
CA SER A 285 15.84 29.72 19.95
C SER A 285 14.84 28.69 19.44
N MET A 286 13.57 28.87 19.75
CA MET A 286 12.45 28.11 19.18
C MET A 286 11.38 29.04 18.63
N GLU A 287 10.69 28.61 17.60
CA GLU A 287 9.48 29.22 17.06
C GLU A 287 8.39 28.14 17.06
N VAL A 288 7.28 28.38 17.75
CA VAL A 288 6.13 27.48 17.80
C VAL A 288 5.04 28.11 16.93
N TYR A 289 4.67 27.41 15.86
CA TYR A 289 3.54 27.72 14.99
C TYR A 289 2.37 26.87 15.46
N PRO A 290 1.40 27.42 16.22
CA PRO A 290 0.32 26.63 16.82
C PRO A 290 -0.41 25.79 15.80
N GLY A 291 -0.63 24.51 16.14
CA GLY A 291 -1.26 23.55 15.24
C GLY A 291 -0.54 23.30 13.91
N ASP A 292 0.71 23.72 13.66
CA ASP A 292 1.49 23.40 12.45
C ASP A 292 2.82 22.70 12.77
N LYS A 293 3.76 23.41 13.42
CA LYS A 293 5.12 22.92 13.69
C LYS A 293 5.85 23.74 14.77
N ILE A 294 6.89 23.15 15.35
CA ILE A 294 7.91 23.78 16.19
C ILE A 294 9.22 23.81 15.40
N VAL A 295 9.90 24.95 15.34
CA VAL A 295 11.21 25.13 14.71
C VAL A 295 12.22 25.47 15.82
N ILE A 296 13.30 24.70 15.97
CA ILE A 296 14.34 24.93 16.98
C ILE A 296 15.66 25.23 16.26
N ASP A 297 16.21 26.42 16.45
CA ASP A 297 17.53 26.81 15.95
C ASP A 297 18.63 26.28 16.87
N LYS A 298 19.68 25.72 16.26
CA LYS A 298 20.84 25.10 16.92
C LYS A 298 20.45 24.04 17.96
N ALA A 299 19.55 23.15 17.57
CA ALA A 299 19.05 22.08 18.43
C ALA A 299 20.16 21.08 18.79
N VAL A 300 20.24 20.71 20.06
CA VAL A 300 21.07 19.64 20.61
C VAL A 300 20.14 18.61 21.21
N LEU A 301 20.25 17.38 20.72
CA LEU A 301 19.57 16.23 21.30
C LEU A 301 20.43 15.60 22.38
N TRP A 302 19.81 15.36 23.53
CA TRP A 302 20.36 14.66 24.67
C TRP A 302 19.63 13.34 24.89
N LEU A 303 20.39 12.27 25.14
CA LEU A 303 19.87 11.01 25.67
C LEU A 303 20.36 10.88 27.13
N GLY A 304 19.46 11.06 28.09
CA GLY A 304 19.84 11.26 29.48
C GLY A 304 20.74 12.49 29.63
N ALA A 305 21.97 12.30 30.10
CA ALA A 305 22.96 13.38 30.25
C ALA A 305 23.93 13.51 29.06
N ALA A 306 23.88 12.62 28.07
CA ALA A 306 24.80 12.61 26.94
C ALA A 306 24.23 13.43 25.77
N ALA A 307 24.93 14.45 25.31
CA ALA A 307 24.64 15.13 24.05
C ALA A 307 25.02 14.20 22.89
N VAL A 308 24.04 13.77 22.11
CA VAL A 308 24.24 12.77 21.05
C VAL A 308 24.32 13.42 19.67
N PHE A 309 23.54 14.48 19.43
CA PHE A 309 23.45 15.07 18.10
C PHE A 309 23.21 16.59 18.13
N TYR A 310 23.81 17.32 17.18
CA TYR A 310 23.62 18.76 16.96
C TYR A 310 23.03 18.99 15.57
N LEU A 311 21.94 19.77 15.50
CA LEU A 311 21.23 20.14 14.29
C LEU A 311 21.17 21.67 14.18
N PRO A 312 21.58 22.28 13.05
CA PRO A 312 21.45 23.72 12.85
C PRO A 312 20.00 24.20 12.95
N ILE A 313 19.04 23.45 12.40
CA ILE A 313 17.60 23.73 12.51
C ILE A 313 16.88 22.38 12.66
N LEU A 314 15.99 22.27 13.63
CA LEU A 314 15.11 21.12 13.83
C LEU A 314 13.65 21.56 13.66
N ILE A 315 12.88 20.87 12.81
CA ILE A 315 11.46 21.14 12.61
C ILE A 315 10.65 19.94 13.10
N ILE A 316 9.80 20.14 14.11
CA ILE A 316 8.91 19.14 14.70
C ILE A 316 7.48 19.47 14.28
N PRO A 317 6.78 18.63 13.49
CA PRO A 317 5.39 18.87 13.13
C PRO A 317 4.45 18.72 14.34
N LEU A 318 3.41 19.56 14.42
CA LEU A 318 2.32 19.45 15.41
C LEU A 318 1.02 18.88 14.81
N ARG A 319 0.91 18.72 13.48
CA ARG A 319 -0.22 18.04 12.83
C ARG A 319 0.03 16.55 12.68
N SER A 320 -0.98 15.73 13.01
CA SER A 320 -1.05 14.32 12.60
C SER A 320 -1.25 14.25 11.09
N VAL A 321 -0.16 14.25 10.33
CA VAL A 321 -0.24 14.06 8.87
C VAL A 321 -0.23 12.56 8.61
N GLU A 322 -1.39 12.04 8.24
CA GLU A 322 -1.67 10.63 7.94
C GLU A 322 -0.78 10.06 6.81
N ASN A 323 -0.16 10.94 6.01
CA ASN A 323 0.82 10.59 4.99
C ASN A 323 2.26 10.61 5.53
N GLN A 324 2.71 9.48 6.06
CA GLN A 324 4.09 9.25 6.51
C GLN A 324 5.14 9.19 5.38
N ARG A 325 4.72 9.07 4.10
CA ARG A 325 5.57 8.73 2.94
C ARG A 325 6.55 9.83 2.45
N GLY A 326 6.79 10.89 3.22
CA GLY A 326 7.68 11.99 2.82
C GLY A 326 8.42 12.69 3.95
N ARG A 327 8.43 12.13 5.17
CA ARG A 327 9.11 12.75 6.31
C ARG A 327 10.57 12.31 6.39
N ALA A 328 11.46 13.28 6.53
CA ALA A 328 12.85 13.04 6.89
C ALA A 328 12.94 12.52 8.32
N HIS A 329 13.60 11.39 8.52
CA HIS A 329 14.05 10.97 9.84
C HIS A 329 15.26 11.84 10.21
N TRP A 330 15.07 12.78 11.15
CA TRP A 330 16.15 13.67 11.63
C TRP A 330 17.16 12.97 12.54
N PHE A 331 16.86 11.73 12.93
CA PHE A 331 17.79 10.86 13.63
C PHE A 331 18.71 10.14 12.66
N PRO A 332 20.03 10.16 12.88
CA PRO A 332 20.92 9.30 12.14
C PRO A 332 20.59 7.83 12.46
N GLU A 333 20.36 7.05 11.42
CA GLU A 333 20.33 5.60 11.55
C GLU A 333 21.77 5.11 11.48
N ILE A 334 22.20 4.30 12.45
CA ILE A 334 23.57 3.79 12.50
C ILE A 334 23.52 2.29 12.51
N GLY A 335 24.24 1.65 11.62
CA GLY A 335 24.29 0.20 11.59
C GLY A 335 25.64 -0.34 11.22
N TYR A 336 25.71 -1.66 11.16
CA TYR A 336 26.79 -2.44 10.63
C TYR A 336 26.20 -3.46 9.68
N ASN A 337 26.98 -3.94 8.73
CA ASN A 337 26.69 -5.13 7.97
C ASN A 337 27.88 -5.72 7.25
N SER A 338 27.78 -6.99 6.84
CA SER A 338 28.87 -7.63 6.12
C SER A 338 29.08 -7.06 4.71
N TYR A 339 28.12 -6.33 4.11
CA TYR A 339 28.23 -5.79 2.75
C TYR A 339 28.51 -4.29 2.66
N GLU A 340 27.73 -3.45 3.33
CA GLU A 340 27.94 -1.99 3.44
C GLU A 340 28.96 -1.62 4.55
N GLY A 341 29.28 -2.54 5.46
CA GLY A 341 30.13 -2.30 6.61
C GLY A 341 29.41 -1.54 7.72
N ALA A 342 30.13 -0.84 8.59
CA ALA A 342 29.52 0.17 9.45
C ALA A 342 28.95 1.29 8.58
N TRP A 343 27.78 1.79 8.93
CA TRP A 343 27.08 2.81 8.17
C TRP A 343 26.34 3.80 9.05
N ILE A 344 26.22 5.02 8.54
CA ILE A 344 25.41 6.09 9.12
C ILE A 344 24.57 6.71 8.00
N LYS A 345 23.26 6.77 8.19
CA LYS A 345 22.30 7.33 7.23
C LYS A 345 21.62 8.53 7.87
N VAL A 346 21.66 9.67 7.20
CA VAL A 346 21.14 10.93 7.70
C VAL A 346 20.21 11.52 6.65
N GLN A 347 19.03 11.98 7.07
CA GLN A 347 18.12 12.74 6.22
C GLN A 347 18.01 14.16 6.74
N ILE A 348 18.35 15.14 5.90
CA ILE A 348 18.33 16.56 6.26
C ILE A 348 17.10 17.17 5.60
N PRO A 349 16.02 17.45 6.35
CA PRO A 349 14.81 18.04 5.78
C PRO A 349 15.06 19.46 5.28
N PHE A 350 14.35 19.83 4.20
CA PHE A 350 14.20 21.21 3.75
C PHE A 350 12.72 21.45 3.39
N GLY A 351 12.28 22.69 3.48
CA GLY A 351 10.94 23.07 3.05
C GLY A 351 10.79 24.57 3.12
N LYS A 352 10.46 25.18 1.98
CA LYS A 352 10.20 26.62 1.92
C LYS A 352 8.76 26.92 2.37
N ASP A 353 7.83 26.05 1.95
CA ASP A 353 6.40 26.15 2.22
C ASP A 353 5.75 24.75 2.12
N GLN A 354 4.41 24.68 2.25
CA GLN A 354 3.65 23.43 2.13
C GLN A 354 3.60 22.86 0.70
N TYR A 355 4.04 23.63 -0.30
CA TYR A 355 3.96 23.29 -1.72
C TYR A 355 5.30 22.79 -2.27
N TYR A 356 6.41 23.11 -1.59
CA TYR A 356 7.74 22.63 -1.93
C TYR A 356 8.55 22.28 -0.67
N TYR A 357 8.68 20.98 -0.45
CA TYR A 357 9.40 20.40 0.69
C TYR A 357 10.07 19.08 0.32
N GLY A 358 10.98 18.61 1.16
CA GLY A 358 11.74 17.39 0.89
C GLY A 358 12.87 17.17 1.87
N TYR A 359 13.85 16.38 1.48
CA TYR A 359 15.05 16.15 2.27
C TYR A 359 16.24 15.74 1.40
N TYR A 360 17.44 16.10 1.88
CA TYR A 360 18.68 15.55 1.37
C TYR A 360 19.01 14.25 2.10
N VAL A 361 19.50 13.26 1.36
CA VAL A 361 19.97 12.00 1.93
C VAL A 361 21.49 12.02 1.94
N VAL A 362 22.09 11.75 3.10
CA VAL A 362 23.53 11.64 3.27
C VAL A 362 23.81 10.33 3.98
N ASN A 363 24.32 9.37 3.23
CA ASN A 363 24.63 8.05 3.73
C ASN A 363 26.13 7.82 3.63
N TYR A 364 26.76 7.37 4.71
CA TYR A 364 28.15 6.97 4.69
C TYR A 364 28.25 5.50 5.07
N PHE A 365 28.91 4.72 4.23
CA PHE A 365 29.13 3.30 4.39
C PHE A 365 30.63 3.04 4.37
N THR A 366 31.15 2.33 5.37
CA THR A 366 32.60 2.01 5.43
C THR A 366 33.09 1.16 4.27
N LYS A 367 32.24 0.30 3.67
CA LYS A 367 32.61 -0.53 2.50
C LYS A 367 32.16 0.04 1.16
N LEU A 368 31.06 0.80 1.11
CA LEU A 368 30.49 1.32 -0.14
C LEU A 368 30.78 2.80 -0.40
N GLY A 369 31.24 3.56 0.61
CA GLY A 369 31.58 4.97 0.47
C GLY A 369 30.43 5.92 0.78
N LEU A 370 30.48 7.12 0.18
CA LEU A 370 29.52 8.20 0.43
C LEU A 370 28.38 8.15 -0.60
N GLY A 371 27.17 8.02 -0.11
CA GLY A 371 25.91 8.17 -0.82
C GLY A 371 25.27 9.54 -0.55
N LEU A 372 24.82 10.20 -1.62
CA LEU A 372 24.13 11.47 -1.59
C LEU A 372 22.82 11.35 -2.33
N GLY A 373 21.74 11.93 -1.81
CA GLY A 373 20.47 11.97 -2.50
C GLY A 373 19.68 13.23 -2.23
N TYR A 374 18.65 13.41 -3.05
CA TYR A 374 17.71 14.49 -3.02
C TYR A 374 16.32 13.91 -3.24
N VAL A 375 15.44 14.12 -2.26
CA VAL A 375 14.02 13.80 -2.35
C VAL A 375 13.26 15.10 -2.24
N GLY A 376 12.42 15.40 -3.23
CA GLY A 376 11.64 16.63 -3.28
C GLY A 376 10.20 16.36 -3.68
N PHE A 377 9.29 17.04 -3.02
CA PHE A 377 7.86 17.03 -3.29
C PHE A 377 7.45 18.43 -3.72
N TYR A 378 6.70 18.51 -4.82
CA TYR A 378 6.14 19.72 -5.35
C TYR A 378 4.63 19.55 -5.51
N ALA A 379 3.87 20.55 -5.09
CA ALA A 379 2.43 20.63 -5.32
C ALA A 379 2.08 22.03 -5.83
N ALA A 380 1.23 22.13 -6.84
CA ALA A 380 0.71 23.43 -7.27
C ALA A 380 -0.29 23.97 -6.25
N HIS A 381 -0.33 25.30 -6.06
CA HIS A 381 -1.25 25.98 -5.15
C HIS A 381 -2.73 25.65 -5.38
N ASN A 382 -3.10 25.34 -6.62
CA ASN A 382 -4.46 24.98 -7.02
C ASN A 382 -4.81 23.49 -6.78
N GLY A 383 -3.89 22.70 -6.24
CA GLY A 383 -4.06 21.26 -5.98
C GLY A 383 -4.17 20.39 -7.23
N ARG A 384 -3.94 20.94 -8.43
CA ARG A 384 -4.11 20.20 -9.70
C ARG A 384 -2.87 19.44 -10.13
N ARG A 385 -1.70 19.78 -9.61
CA ARG A 385 -0.43 19.17 -9.98
C ARG A 385 0.34 18.75 -8.75
N SER A 386 0.87 17.54 -8.76
CA SER A 386 1.77 17.03 -7.72
C SER A 386 2.90 16.25 -8.37
N ALA A 387 4.13 16.50 -7.94
CA ALA A 387 5.31 15.81 -8.42
C ALA A 387 6.21 15.39 -7.26
N SER A 388 6.83 14.22 -7.37
CA SER A 388 7.86 13.72 -6.49
C SER A 388 9.11 13.39 -7.29
N ILE A 389 10.25 13.81 -6.78
CA ILE A 389 11.56 13.60 -7.39
C ILE A 389 12.42 12.91 -6.34
N ASN A 390 13.09 11.82 -6.72
CA ASN A 390 14.05 11.12 -5.90
C ASN A 390 15.30 10.84 -6.75
N ILE A 391 16.41 11.44 -6.40
CA ILE A 391 17.69 11.24 -7.07
C ILE A 391 18.68 10.79 -6.01
N TYR A 392 19.39 9.71 -6.23
CA TYR A 392 20.39 9.17 -5.31
C TYR A 392 21.62 8.73 -6.08
N THR A 393 22.80 9.00 -5.53
CA THR A 393 24.08 8.59 -6.10
C THR A 393 24.98 8.08 -5.00
N ILE A 394 25.76 7.04 -5.28
CA ILE A 394 26.78 6.54 -4.36
C ILE A 394 28.09 6.35 -5.09
N ASN A 395 29.15 6.89 -4.48
CA ASN A 395 30.50 6.76 -4.98
C ASN A 395 31.14 5.51 -4.37
N GLY A 396 31.16 4.41 -5.12
CA GLY A 396 31.74 3.15 -4.68
C GLY A 396 33.21 3.27 -4.31
N THR A 397 33.60 2.76 -3.14
CA THR A 397 35.01 2.58 -2.76
C THR A 397 35.49 1.19 -3.19
N GLY A 398 36.58 1.10 -3.97
CA GLY A 398 37.19 -0.20 -4.37
C GLY A 398 37.12 -0.58 -5.85
N GLY A 399 37.05 0.38 -6.78
CA GLY A 399 37.01 0.13 -8.23
C GLY A 399 35.61 -0.03 -8.83
N GLN A 400 34.57 0.06 -7.98
CA GLN A 400 33.17 0.14 -8.38
C GLN A 400 32.88 1.55 -8.92
N GLY A 401 32.30 1.64 -10.12
CA GLY A 401 31.91 2.92 -10.72
C GLY A 401 30.86 3.67 -9.88
N ARG A 402 30.61 4.93 -10.24
CA ARG A 402 29.56 5.74 -9.59
C ARG A 402 28.18 5.19 -9.94
N GLN A 403 27.35 4.96 -8.93
CA GLN A 403 25.97 4.50 -9.09
C GLN A 403 25.01 5.68 -9.00
N TYR A 404 23.92 5.59 -9.75
CA TYR A 404 22.86 6.59 -9.86
C TYR A 404 21.49 5.90 -9.88
N ASN A 405 20.59 6.40 -9.06
CA ASN A 405 19.17 6.08 -9.10
C ASN A 405 18.42 7.39 -9.27
N ALA A 406 17.43 7.41 -10.14
CA ALA A 406 16.54 8.54 -10.33
C ALA A 406 15.11 8.02 -10.45
N ALA A 407 14.17 8.67 -9.78
CA ALA A 407 12.76 8.40 -9.91
C ALA A 407 12.03 9.74 -9.91
N ILE A 408 11.14 9.92 -10.89
CA ILE A 408 10.29 11.10 -11.01
C ILE A 408 8.87 10.56 -11.19
N ALA A 409 7.95 11.01 -10.37
CA ALA A 409 6.53 10.73 -10.55
C ALA A 409 5.77 12.05 -10.52
N GLU A 410 4.89 12.24 -11.47
CA GLU A 410 4.09 13.46 -11.63
C GLU A 410 2.65 13.08 -11.97
N GLN A 411 1.72 13.79 -11.36
CA GLN A 411 0.30 13.73 -11.64
C GLN A 411 -0.22 15.14 -11.87
N GLU A 412 -0.93 15.33 -12.99
CA GLU A 412 -1.54 16.61 -13.33
C GLU A 412 -2.99 16.44 -13.81
N ASN A 413 -3.91 17.15 -13.15
CA ASN A 413 -5.31 17.28 -13.52
C ASN A 413 -5.50 18.59 -14.30
N PHE A 414 -5.28 18.56 -15.62
CA PHE A 414 -5.49 19.72 -16.49
C PHE A 414 -6.92 20.27 -16.38
N THR A 415 -7.91 19.36 -16.38
CA THR A 415 -9.33 19.65 -16.16
C THR A 415 -9.98 18.55 -15.31
N PRO A 416 -11.23 18.68 -14.83
CA PRO A 416 -11.92 17.59 -14.11
C PRO A 416 -12.02 16.29 -14.91
N HIS A 417 -11.99 16.40 -16.25
CA HIS A 417 -12.13 15.29 -17.20
C HIS A 417 -10.82 14.86 -17.83
N LEU A 418 -9.73 15.64 -17.73
CA LEU A 418 -8.45 15.35 -18.36
C LEU A 418 -7.34 15.28 -17.31
N ARG A 419 -6.73 14.11 -17.18
CA ARG A 419 -5.68 13.81 -16.20
C ARG A 419 -4.48 13.19 -16.91
N SER A 420 -3.28 13.49 -16.44
CA SER A 420 -2.04 12.89 -16.89
C SER A 420 -1.24 12.36 -15.71
N ASN A 421 -0.58 11.23 -15.93
CA ASN A 421 0.37 10.64 -15.02
C ASN A 421 1.67 10.37 -15.78
N PHE A 422 2.78 10.83 -15.23
CA PHE A 422 4.11 10.60 -15.76
C PHE A 422 4.95 9.94 -14.67
N GLN A 423 5.66 8.87 -15.03
CA GLN A 423 6.55 8.14 -14.15
C GLN A 423 7.82 7.79 -14.90
N PHE A 424 8.96 8.13 -14.32
CA PHE A 424 10.28 7.78 -14.81
C PHE A 424 11.05 7.15 -13.67
N SER A 425 11.75 6.05 -13.94
CA SER A 425 12.66 5.42 -13.00
C SER A 425 13.91 4.95 -13.74
N TYR A 426 15.05 5.16 -13.12
CA TYR A 426 16.35 4.72 -13.59
C TYR A 426 17.13 4.20 -12.40
N GLN A 427 17.67 2.99 -12.53
CA GLN A 427 18.46 2.35 -11.51
C GLN A 427 19.72 1.78 -12.16
N SER A 428 20.87 2.35 -11.80
CA SER A 428 22.16 1.83 -12.23
C SER A 428 22.52 0.50 -11.52
N ASN A 429 23.56 -0.17 -12.03
CA ASN A 429 24.09 -1.43 -11.51
C ASN A 429 24.34 -1.36 -9.99
N TYR A 430 23.56 -2.08 -9.20
CA TYR A 430 23.69 -2.15 -7.74
C TYR A 430 24.40 -3.45 -7.31
N GLY A 431 25.63 -3.36 -6.80
CA GLY A 431 26.32 -4.53 -6.23
C GLY A 431 27.86 -4.47 -6.18
N PRO A 432 28.54 -4.68 -5.03
CA PRO A 432 29.98 -4.88 -4.92
C PRO A 432 30.45 -6.25 -5.45
N LEU A 433 29.52 -7.15 -5.82
CA LEU A 433 29.82 -8.53 -6.22
C LEU A 433 28.99 -9.06 -7.40
N ILE A 434 28.02 -8.29 -7.92
CA ILE A 434 27.20 -8.65 -9.09
C ILE A 434 26.99 -7.43 -9.98
N SER A 435 27.31 -7.55 -11.26
CA SER A 435 27.04 -6.51 -12.27
C SER A 435 25.67 -6.78 -12.89
N ILE A 436 24.61 -6.31 -12.24
CA ILE A 436 23.27 -6.31 -12.85
C ILE A 436 23.22 -5.13 -13.83
N PRO A 437 22.76 -5.28 -15.09
CA PRO A 437 22.63 -4.16 -16.02
C PRO A 437 21.72 -3.05 -15.48
N PRO A 438 21.89 -1.79 -15.92
CA PRO A 438 21.06 -0.69 -15.45
C PRO A 438 19.62 -0.86 -15.95
N ASN A 439 18.63 -0.54 -15.14
CA ASN A 439 17.22 -0.60 -15.53
C ASN A 439 16.66 0.82 -15.73
N GLU A 440 15.92 1.04 -16.79
CA GLU A 440 15.20 2.27 -17.09
C GLU A 440 13.74 1.94 -17.36
N SER A 441 12.82 2.69 -16.77
CA SER A 441 11.39 2.59 -17.04
C SER A 441 10.80 3.99 -17.18
N LEU A 442 10.01 4.19 -18.21
CA LEU A 442 9.25 5.41 -18.43
C LEU A 442 7.80 5.02 -18.70
N THR A 443 6.85 5.71 -18.10
CA THR A 443 5.42 5.50 -18.30
C THR A 443 4.73 6.85 -18.32
N GLU A 444 3.95 7.10 -19.36
CA GLU A 444 3.10 8.27 -19.48
C GLU A 444 1.69 7.82 -19.81
N ALA A 445 0.70 8.28 -19.05
CA ALA A 445 -0.70 7.94 -19.28
C ALA A 445 -1.56 9.19 -19.23
N ILE A 446 -2.33 9.43 -20.28
CA ILE A 446 -3.30 10.52 -20.38
C ILE A 446 -4.70 9.91 -20.43
N VAL A 447 -5.53 10.31 -19.47
CA VAL A 447 -6.91 9.82 -19.34
C VAL A 447 -7.86 10.98 -19.52
N HIS A 448 -8.77 10.84 -20.49
CA HIS A 448 -9.90 11.72 -20.68
C HIS A 448 -11.20 10.99 -20.36
N GLN A 449 -11.93 11.41 -19.32
CA GLN A 449 -13.11 10.71 -18.82
C GLN A 449 -14.30 11.65 -18.59
N THR A 450 -15.43 11.30 -19.19
CA THR A 450 -16.74 11.94 -19.01
C THR A 450 -17.76 10.92 -18.51
N ALA A 451 -19.04 11.30 -18.41
CA ALA A 451 -20.10 10.37 -18.01
C ALA A 451 -20.35 9.25 -19.05
N GLN A 452 -20.03 9.48 -20.32
CA GLN A 452 -20.33 8.56 -21.43
C GLN A 452 -19.10 8.11 -22.22
N THR A 453 -17.94 8.71 -21.98
CA THR A 453 -16.72 8.43 -22.72
C THR A 453 -15.52 8.28 -21.80
N SER A 454 -14.64 7.32 -22.09
CA SER A 454 -13.38 7.11 -21.41
C SER A 454 -12.31 6.79 -22.42
N GLN A 455 -11.32 7.67 -22.53
CA GLN A 455 -10.19 7.57 -23.43
C GLN A 455 -8.91 7.46 -22.62
N ASN A 456 -8.10 6.45 -22.89
CA ASN A 456 -6.81 6.24 -22.27
C ASN A 456 -5.74 6.15 -23.35
N TYR A 457 -4.70 6.95 -23.20
CA TYR A 457 -3.49 6.90 -24.01
C TYR A 457 -2.34 6.59 -23.07
N SER A 458 -1.71 5.44 -23.21
CA SER A 458 -0.56 5.07 -22.39
C SER A 458 0.63 4.71 -23.25
N PHE A 459 1.77 5.27 -22.90
CA PHE A 459 3.07 4.91 -23.42
C PHE A 459 3.89 4.33 -22.28
N SER A 460 4.59 3.23 -22.52
CA SER A 460 5.60 2.73 -21.60
C SER A 460 6.84 2.28 -22.34
N HIS A 461 7.99 2.62 -21.78
CA HIS A 461 9.29 2.16 -22.19
C HIS A 461 9.94 1.45 -21.00
N SER A 462 10.60 0.33 -21.25
CA SER A 462 11.44 -0.34 -20.28
C SER A 462 12.72 -0.82 -20.95
N SER A 463 13.87 -0.68 -20.29
CA SER A 463 15.13 -1.22 -20.79
C SER A 463 16.03 -1.72 -19.68
N VAL A 464 16.79 -2.78 -19.97
CA VAL A 464 17.74 -3.41 -19.05
C VAL A 464 19.10 -3.41 -19.74
N GLY A 465 19.87 -2.35 -19.49
CA GLY A 465 21.16 -2.08 -20.10
C GLY A 465 21.09 -2.10 -21.62
N GLY A 466 22.13 -2.63 -22.25
CA GLY A 466 22.11 -2.95 -23.68
C GLY A 466 21.52 -4.34 -24.00
N GLN A 467 20.91 -5.02 -23.01
CA GLN A 467 20.44 -6.39 -23.17
C GLN A 467 19.00 -6.48 -23.61
N SER A 468 18.11 -5.58 -23.16
CA SER A 468 16.73 -5.59 -23.65
C SER A 468 16.09 -4.21 -23.59
N SER A 469 15.19 -3.94 -24.51
CA SER A 469 14.31 -2.78 -24.50
C SER A 469 12.91 -3.19 -24.96
N SER A 470 11.88 -2.62 -24.35
CA SER A 470 10.51 -2.78 -24.79
C SER A 470 9.80 -1.44 -24.73
N ASP A 471 9.23 -1.05 -25.86
CA ASP A 471 8.33 0.08 -26.03
C ASP A 471 6.92 -0.44 -26.24
N SER A 472 5.94 0.15 -25.58
CA SER A 472 4.54 -0.14 -25.82
C SER A 472 3.70 1.12 -25.81
N PHE A 473 2.78 1.17 -26.76
CA PHE A 473 1.77 2.22 -26.89
C PHE A 473 0.39 1.56 -26.89
N THR A 474 -0.47 2.00 -26.00
CA THR A 474 -1.84 1.54 -25.89
C THR A 474 -2.78 2.73 -26.00
N PHE A 475 -3.77 2.57 -26.85
CA PHE A 475 -4.91 3.48 -26.96
C PHE A 475 -6.19 2.69 -26.69
N THR A 476 -7.00 3.16 -25.74
CA THR A 476 -8.31 2.58 -25.45
C THR A 476 -9.37 3.69 -25.47
N ASP A 477 -10.43 3.52 -26.26
CA ASP A 477 -11.59 4.42 -26.31
C ASP A 477 -12.85 3.61 -26.01
N THR A 478 -13.45 3.88 -24.86
CA THR A 478 -14.73 3.30 -24.45
C THR A 478 -15.82 4.37 -24.52
N ARG A 479 -16.92 4.06 -25.19
CA ARG A 479 -18.07 4.94 -25.36
C ARG A 479 -19.36 4.22 -25.03
N GLN A 480 -20.13 4.82 -24.14
CA GLN A 480 -21.50 4.43 -23.85
C GLN A 480 -22.44 5.31 -24.67
N PHE A 481 -23.06 4.75 -25.71
CA PHE A 481 -24.00 5.50 -26.55
C PHE A 481 -25.37 5.65 -25.86
N ASN A 482 -25.77 4.64 -25.09
CA ASN A 482 -26.96 4.63 -24.24
C ASN A 482 -26.82 3.55 -23.15
N GLU A 483 -27.84 3.37 -22.30
CA GLU A 483 -27.83 2.37 -21.20
C GLU A 483 -27.60 0.92 -21.65
N ASN A 484 -27.86 0.63 -22.93
CA ASN A 484 -27.86 -0.71 -23.50
C ASN A 484 -26.74 -0.94 -24.52
N LEU A 485 -26.00 0.09 -24.95
CA LEU A 485 -25.03 0.00 -26.05
C LEU A 485 -23.70 0.63 -25.68
N ASN A 486 -22.69 -0.23 -25.56
CA ASN A 486 -21.31 0.13 -25.23
C ASN A 486 -20.37 -0.31 -26.34
N GLN A 487 -19.36 0.51 -26.61
CA GLN A 487 -18.30 0.21 -27.55
C GLN A 487 -16.95 0.45 -26.88
N THR A 488 -16.02 -0.48 -27.06
CA THR A 488 -14.62 -0.33 -26.67
C THR A 488 -13.73 -0.61 -27.88
N VAL A 489 -12.77 0.28 -28.13
CA VAL A 489 -11.73 0.10 -29.15
C VAL A 489 -10.39 0.15 -28.45
N THR A 490 -9.58 -0.88 -28.63
CA THR A 490 -8.23 -0.97 -28.09
C THR A 490 -7.23 -1.17 -29.23
N TYR A 491 -6.18 -0.37 -29.23
CA TYR A 491 -5.04 -0.54 -30.12
C TYR A 491 -3.77 -0.63 -29.27
N ASN A 492 -3.08 -1.75 -29.37
CA ASN A 492 -1.80 -1.98 -28.72
C ASN A 492 -0.71 -2.06 -29.78
N LEU A 493 0.40 -1.40 -29.55
CA LEU A 493 1.64 -1.54 -30.30
C LEU A 493 2.72 -1.89 -29.28
N SER A 494 3.48 -2.94 -29.52
CA SER A 494 4.61 -3.34 -28.70
C SER A 494 5.80 -3.68 -29.57
N ASP A 495 6.91 -3.00 -29.32
CA ASP A 495 8.21 -3.24 -29.91
C ASP A 495 9.14 -3.72 -28.81
N SER A 496 9.74 -4.89 -28.97
CA SER A 496 10.70 -5.43 -28.02
C SER A 496 11.94 -5.93 -28.73
N ASN A 497 13.08 -5.67 -28.13
CA ASN A 497 14.39 -6.11 -28.58
C ASN A 497 15.11 -6.72 -27.38
N ALA A 498 15.69 -7.90 -27.56
CA ALA A 498 16.54 -8.53 -26.57
C ALA A 498 17.80 -9.09 -27.22
N SER A 499 18.94 -8.91 -26.57
CA SER A 499 20.25 -9.37 -26.98
C SER A 499 20.90 -10.09 -25.82
N PHE A 500 21.02 -11.41 -25.91
CA PHE A 500 21.65 -12.24 -24.89
C PHE A 500 22.64 -13.22 -25.52
N GLY A 501 23.87 -13.25 -25.01
CA GLY A 501 24.90 -14.19 -25.48
C GLY A 501 25.30 -14.04 -26.95
N GLY A 502 25.09 -12.87 -27.56
CA GLY A 502 25.36 -12.61 -28.98
C GLY A 502 24.21 -12.94 -29.94
N PHE A 503 23.08 -13.42 -29.42
CA PHE A 503 21.85 -13.62 -30.18
C PHE A 503 20.91 -12.44 -29.93
N THR A 504 20.36 -11.88 -31.00
CA THR A 504 19.36 -10.80 -30.94
C THR A 504 18.00 -11.31 -31.38
N SER A 505 16.98 -11.12 -30.54
CA SER A 505 15.57 -11.35 -30.87
C SER A 505 14.85 -10.01 -30.91
N PHE A 506 14.07 -9.79 -31.96
CA PHE A 506 13.21 -8.62 -32.09
C PHE A 506 11.78 -9.09 -32.29
N SER A 507 10.84 -8.49 -31.57
CA SER A 507 9.42 -8.73 -31.76
C SER A 507 8.71 -7.39 -31.91
N ASN A 508 8.00 -7.23 -33.02
CA ASN A 508 7.08 -6.14 -33.26
C ASN A 508 5.69 -6.74 -33.44
N GLN A 509 4.79 -6.34 -32.55
CA GLN A 509 3.42 -6.77 -32.52
C GLN A 509 2.52 -5.54 -32.43
N SER A 510 1.48 -5.52 -33.26
CA SER A 510 0.35 -4.61 -33.07
C SER A 510 -0.92 -5.42 -32.98
N GLU A 511 -1.82 -5.01 -32.11
CA GLU A 511 -3.08 -5.69 -31.86
C GLU A 511 -4.20 -4.67 -31.93
N PHE A 512 -5.24 -5.02 -32.67
CA PHE A 512 -6.45 -4.24 -32.78
C PHE A 512 -7.60 -5.07 -32.24
N ASP A 513 -8.18 -4.59 -31.14
CA ASP A 513 -9.33 -5.16 -30.48
C ASP A 513 -10.51 -4.17 -30.55
N TYR A 514 -11.68 -4.69 -30.88
CA TYR A 514 -12.92 -3.95 -30.95
C TYR A 514 -14.03 -4.79 -30.33
N LEU A 515 -14.63 -4.27 -29.27
CA LEU A 515 -15.75 -4.87 -28.56
C LEU A 515 -16.98 -3.98 -28.67
N LEU A 516 -18.09 -4.56 -29.14
CA LEU A 516 -19.40 -3.94 -29.13
C LEU A 516 -20.32 -4.79 -28.24
N GLN A 517 -20.85 -4.21 -27.17
CA GLN A 517 -21.80 -4.85 -26.28
C GLN A 517 -23.16 -4.19 -26.41
N TYR A 518 -24.19 -5.00 -26.64
CA TYR A 518 -25.58 -4.59 -26.66
C TYR A 518 -26.42 -5.44 -25.70
N THR A 519 -26.89 -4.83 -24.62
CA THR A 519 -27.68 -5.51 -23.59
C THR A 519 -29.16 -5.21 -23.76
N THR A 520 -29.98 -6.26 -23.76
CA THR A 520 -31.45 -6.16 -23.76
C THR A 520 -32.02 -6.83 -22.52
N SER A 521 -33.34 -6.73 -22.31
CA SER A 521 -33.99 -7.46 -21.21
C SER A 521 -33.92 -8.99 -21.35
N GLY A 522 -33.76 -9.52 -22.57
CA GLY A 522 -33.79 -10.96 -22.84
C GLY A 522 -32.41 -11.60 -23.07
N ALA A 523 -31.41 -10.82 -23.47
CA ALA A 523 -30.06 -11.30 -23.74
C ALA A 523 -29.03 -10.16 -23.76
N ASP A 524 -27.79 -10.49 -23.45
CA ASP A 524 -26.60 -9.70 -23.71
C ASP A 524 -25.94 -10.20 -25.00
N TYR A 525 -25.64 -9.28 -25.91
CA TYR A 525 -24.98 -9.55 -27.19
C TYR A 525 -23.61 -8.90 -27.19
N GLN A 526 -22.58 -9.64 -27.57
CA GLN A 526 -21.22 -9.12 -27.70
C GLN A 526 -20.67 -9.47 -29.07
N MET A 527 -20.04 -8.49 -29.73
CA MET A 527 -19.29 -8.69 -30.96
C MET A 527 -17.85 -8.23 -30.73
N GLU A 528 -16.92 -9.16 -30.87
CA GLU A 528 -15.49 -8.95 -30.69
C GLU A 528 -14.79 -9.09 -32.04
N TRP A 529 -13.83 -8.21 -32.30
CA TRP A 529 -12.89 -8.31 -33.40
C TRP A 529 -11.49 -8.08 -32.85
N ASP A 530 -10.75 -9.17 -32.68
CA ASP A 530 -9.40 -9.17 -32.14
C ASP A 530 -8.44 -9.73 -33.20
N LYS A 531 -7.47 -8.90 -33.58
CA LYS A 531 -6.48 -9.26 -34.58
C LYS A 531 -5.10 -8.77 -34.23
N ILE A 532 -4.16 -9.72 -34.21
CA ILE A 532 -2.74 -9.52 -33.97
C ILE A 532 -2.00 -9.48 -35.32
N TYR A 533 -1.25 -8.41 -35.53
CA TYR A 533 -0.29 -8.25 -36.61
C TYR A 533 1.11 -8.33 -36.02
N SER A 534 1.80 -9.44 -36.25
CA SER A 534 3.15 -9.69 -35.79
C SER A 534 4.00 -10.29 -36.93
N GLN A 535 5.30 -10.05 -36.90
CA GLN A 535 6.24 -10.73 -37.81
C GLN A 535 6.40 -12.22 -37.48
N GLU A 536 6.23 -12.58 -36.21
CA GLU A 536 6.19 -13.96 -35.74
C GLU A 536 4.74 -14.42 -35.63
N ALA A 537 4.44 -15.59 -36.17
CA ALA A 537 3.11 -16.18 -36.11
C ALA A 537 2.80 -16.67 -34.69
N THR A 538 2.24 -15.77 -33.87
CA THR A 538 1.82 -16.06 -32.50
C THR A 538 0.37 -15.59 -32.31
N GLY A 539 -0.34 -16.28 -31.41
CA GLY A 539 -1.74 -15.97 -31.10
C GLY A 539 -2.77 -16.59 -32.04
N ILE A 540 -4.03 -16.27 -31.75
CA ILE A 540 -5.22 -16.62 -32.52
C ILE A 540 -5.96 -15.32 -32.78
N ASN A 541 -6.35 -15.07 -34.03
CA ASN A 541 -7.20 -13.92 -34.34
C ASN A 541 -8.67 -14.34 -34.31
N LYS A 542 -9.55 -13.49 -33.76
CA LYS A 542 -11.01 -13.63 -33.73
C LYS A 542 -11.66 -12.59 -34.65
N ILE A 543 -12.28 -13.03 -35.74
CA ILE A 543 -12.63 -12.11 -36.85
C ILE A 543 -13.95 -12.46 -37.56
N PRO A 544 -15.10 -11.84 -37.21
CA PRO A 544 -15.52 -11.44 -35.88
C PRO A 544 -15.95 -12.66 -35.05
N GLU A 545 -15.99 -12.50 -33.73
CA GLU A 545 -16.64 -13.39 -32.79
C GLU A 545 -17.94 -12.74 -32.29
N PHE A 546 -19.04 -13.48 -32.31
CA PHE A 546 -20.35 -13.04 -31.84
C PHE A 546 -20.82 -13.96 -30.71
N ASN A 547 -21.11 -13.37 -29.57
CA ASN A 547 -21.49 -14.04 -28.34
C ASN A 547 -22.88 -13.58 -27.90
N VAL A 548 -23.71 -14.54 -27.48
CA VAL A 548 -25.05 -14.32 -26.96
C VAL A 548 -25.19 -14.99 -25.61
N ARG A 549 -25.52 -14.19 -24.60
CA ARG A 549 -25.83 -14.64 -23.23
C ARG A 549 -27.28 -14.31 -22.89
N PRO A 550 -28.21 -15.26 -23.00
CA PRO A 550 -29.59 -15.04 -22.59
C PRO A 550 -29.70 -14.83 -21.08
N THR A 551 -30.49 -13.85 -20.65
CA THR A 551 -30.65 -13.52 -19.22
C THR A 551 -31.60 -14.48 -18.49
N ASN A 552 -32.69 -14.90 -19.15
CA ASN A 552 -33.79 -15.68 -18.54
C ASN A 552 -34.22 -16.89 -19.39
N PHE A 553 -33.28 -17.77 -19.77
CA PHE A 553 -33.63 -18.89 -20.66
C PHE A 553 -34.48 -19.99 -19.99
N PHE A 554 -34.37 -20.15 -18.66
CA PHE A 554 -35.09 -21.19 -17.90
C PHE A 554 -35.61 -20.71 -16.52
N GLU A 555 -36.54 -19.75 -16.50
CA GLU A 555 -37.11 -19.20 -15.23
C GLU A 555 -37.81 -20.23 -14.32
N HIS A 556 -38.15 -21.42 -14.83
CA HIS A 556 -38.96 -22.42 -14.13
C HIS A 556 -38.15 -23.65 -13.65
N PHE A 557 -36.84 -23.67 -13.83
CA PHE A 557 -36.01 -24.77 -13.36
C PHE A 557 -35.61 -24.57 -11.89
N VAL A 558 -35.62 -25.65 -11.12
CA VAL A 558 -35.22 -25.64 -9.68
C VAL A 558 -33.73 -25.32 -9.52
N ILE A 559 -32.95 -25.54 -10.57
CA ILE A 559 -31.51 -25.27 -10.64
C ILE A 559 -31.31 -24.07 -11.56
N PRO A 560 -30.59 -23.02 -11.15
CA PRO A 560 -30.28 -21.91 -12.04
C PRO A 560 -29.48 -22.43 -13.24
N LEU A 561 -29.96 -22.10 -14.44
CA LEU A 561 -29.33 -22.47 -15.72
C LEU A 561 -28.92 -21.19 -16.44
N SER A 562 -27.64 -21.09 -16.83
CA SER A 562 -27.15 -20.07 -17.75
C SER A 562 -26.59 -20.72 -19.01
N ALA A 563 -26.70 -20.00 -20.12
CA ALA A 563 -26.22 -20.43 -21.42
C ALA A 563 -25.41 -19.31 -22.06
N GLU A 564 -24.36 -19.69 -22.78
CA GLU A 564 -23.54 -18.80 -23.59
C GLU A 564 -23.32 -19.46 -24.95
N LEU A 565 -23.68 -18.74 -26.01
CA LEU A 565 -23.54 -19.21 -27.38
C LEU A 565 -22.58 -18.28 -28.11
N THR A 566 -21.50 -18.85 -28.63
CA THR A 566 -20.47 -18.08 -29.33
C THR A 566 -20.26 -18.62 -30.73
N VAL A 567 -20.16 -17.75 -31.73
CA VAL A 567 -19.83 -18.12 -33.11
C VAL A 567 -18.85 -17.11 -33.68
N GLY A 568 -17.76 -17.59 -34.28
CA GLY A 568 -16.78 -16.69 -34.87
C GLY A 568 -15.85 -17.38 -35.85
N GLU A 569 -15.14 -16.60 -36.64
CA GLU A 569 -14.01 -17.10 -37.43
C GLU A 569 -12.72 -16.94 -36.66
N TYR A 570 -11.95 -18.02 -36.57
CA TYR A 570 -10.67 -18.04 -35.88
C TYR A 570 -9.59 -18.34 -36.89
N SER A 571 -8.48 -17.62 -36.80
CA SER A 571 -7.32 -17.87 -37.67
C SER A 571 -6.02 -17.90 -36.90
N ASN A 572 -5.16 -18.85 -37.25
CA ASN A 572 -3.78 -18.89 -36.76
C ASN A 572 -2.85 -18.36 -37.85
N PRO A 573 -1.95 -17.40 -37.55
CA PRO A 573 -0.95 -16.93 -38.50
C PRO A 573 0.02 -18.06 -38.92
N SER A 574 0.53 -18.03 -40.15
CA SER A 574 1.54 -18.99 -40.64
C SER A 574 2.95 -18.54 -40.29
N GLY A 575 3.76 -19.39 -39.64
CA GLY A 575 5.17 -19.11 -39.32
C GLY A 575 6.11 -20.29 -39.63
N GLN A 576 7.43 -20.09 -39.48
CA GLN A 576 8.42 -21.16 -39.69
C GLN A 576 8.16 -22.32 -38.70
N GLY A 577 7.75 -23.48 -39.22
CA GLY A 577 7.32 -24.65 -38.43
C GLY A 577 5.82 -24.94 -38.50
N PHE A 578 5.01 -24.01 -39.02
CA PHE A 578 3.56 -24.13 -39.17
C PHE A 578 3.20 -24.26 -40.65
N PRO A 579 2.99 -25.49 -41.17
CA PRO A 579 2.85 -25.70 -42.61
C PRO A 579 1.55 -25.13 -43.21
N ARG A 580 0.55 -24.72 -42.41
CA ARG A 580 -0.69 -24.10 -42.92
C ARG A 580 -1.27 -23.07 -41.93
N ALA A 581 -1.39 -21.82 -42.35
CA ALA A 581 -2.36 -20.90 -41.77
C ALA A 581 -3.74 -21.56 -41.90
N LEU A 582 -4.43 -21.77 -40.78
CA LEU A 582 -5.79 -22.28 -40.76
C LEU A 582 -6.70 -21.14 -40.34
N ALA A 583 -7.69 -20.85 -41.17
CA ALA A 583 -8.82 -20.00 -40.83
C ALA A 583 -10.09 -20.85 -40.96
N THR A 584 -10.89 -20.92 -39.91
CA THR A 584 -12.14 -21.69 -39.90
C THR A 584 -13.13 -21.09 -38.92
N TRP A 585 -14.42 -21.30 -39.15
CA TRP A 585 -15.44 -20.92 -38.19
C TRP A 585 -15.47 -21.92 -37.02
N ARG A 586 -15.83 -21.42 -35.84
CA ARG A 586 -16.07 -22.20 -34.63
C ARG A 586 -17.38 -21.73 -34.03
N GLY A 587 -18.21 -22.69 -33.63
CA GLY A 587 -19.37 -22.50 -32.79
C GLY A 587 -19.12 -23.14 -31.43
N ASP A 588 -19.59 -22.48 -30.38
CA ASP A 588 -19.43 -22.86 -28.99
C ASP A 588 -20.76 -22.71 -28.28
N ALA A 589 -21.12 -23.73 -27.51
CA ALA A 589 -22.26 -23.72 -26.61
C ALA A 589 -21.78 -24.13 -25.21
N ASN A 590 -21.78 -23.16 -24.31
CA ASN A 590 -21.52 -23.35 -22.89
C ASN A 590 -22.84 -23.32 -22.11
N LEU A 591 -23.06 -24.33 -21.27
CA LEU A 591 -24.22 -24.47 -20.41
C LEU A 591 -23.75 -24.69 -18.97
N VAL A 592 -24.15 -23.81 -18.06
CA VAL A 592 -23.84 -23.93 -16.64
C VAL A 592 -25.13 -24.16 -15.86
N ALA A 593 -25.14 -25.24 -15.09
CA ALA A 593 -26.18 -25.57 -14.13
C ALA A 593 -25.65 -25.39 -12.71
N GLY A 594 -26.04 -24.29 -12.06
CA GLY A 594 -25.61 -23.96 -10.70
C GLY A 594 -25.34 -22.46 -10.47
N PRO A 595 -24.90 -22.09 -9.27
CA PRO A 595 -24.65 -22.98 -8.14
C PRO A 595 -25.96 -23.52 -7.52
N ILE A 596 -26.00 -24.82 -7.24
CA ILE A 596 -27.03 -25.46 -6.42
C ILE A 596 -26.61 -25.32 -4.97
N GLU A 597 -27.42 -24.67 -4.15
CA GLU A 597 -27.20 -24.58 -2.70
C GLU A 597 -28.27 -25.40 -1.97
N ALA A 598 -27.86 -26.42 -1.22
CA ALA A 598 -28.78 -27.29 -0.49
C ALA A 598 -28.24 -27.70 0.88
N LYS A 599 -29.14 -27.81 1.87
CA LYS A 599 -28.83 -28.43 3.15
C LYS A 599 -29.11 -29.93 3.08
N VAL A 600 -28.07 -30.76 3.17
CA VAL A 600 -28.19 -32.23 3.11
C VAL A 600 -27.67 -32.83 4.42
N LEU A 601 -28.54 -33.50 5.18
CA LEU A 601 -28.18 -34.18 6.44
C LEU A 601 -27.45 -33.29 7.48
N GLY A 602 -27.76 -31.99 7.50
CA GLY A 602 -27.11 -31.01 8.39
C GLY A 602 -25.82 -30.41 7.83
N SER A 603 -25.40 -30.83 6.64
CA SER A 603 -24.27 -30.29 5.87
C SER A 603 -24.75 -29.27 4.84
N ASP A 604 -23.85 -28.36 4.48
CA ASP A 604 -24.00 -27.42 3.37
C ASP A 604 -23.43 -28.04 2.10
N PHE A 605 -24.27 -28.25 1.09
CA PHE A 605 -23.89 -28.73 -0.22
C PHE A 605 -23.95 -27.60 -1.24
N GLN A 606 -22.87 -27.44 -2.01
CA GLN A 606 -22.79 -26.57 -3.17
C GLN A 606 -22.38 -27.39 -4.38
N GLY A 607 -23.03 -27.21 -5.53
CA GLY A 607 -22.66 -27.93 -6.75
C GLY A 607 -22.87 -27.11 -8.01
N THR A 608 -21.94 -27.23 -8.95
CA THR A 608 -22.03 -26.64 -10.29
C THR A 608 -21.65 -27.68 -11.32
N VAL A 609 -22.38 -27.72 -12.43
CA VAL A 609 -22.04 -28.54 -13.60
C VAL A 609 -21.94 -27.63 -14.82
N THR A 610 -20.81 -27.71 -15.50
CA THR A 610 -20.55 -26.97 -16.74
C THR A 610 -20.46 -27.97 -17.89
N VAL A 611 -21.14 -27.68 -18.99
CA VAL A 611 -21.10 -28.46 -20.22
C VAL A 611 -20.70 -27.54 -21.35
N ASP A 612 -19.59 -27.87 -22.01
CA ASP A 612 -19.09 -27.15 -23.17
C ASP A 612 -19.19 -28.04 -24.41
N GLN A 613 -19.61 -27.45 -25.52
CA GLN A 613 -19.60 -28.10 -26.82
C GLN A 613 -19.03 -27.18 -27.88
N TYR A 614 -17.98 -27.62 -28.55
CA TYR A 614 -17.32 -26.91 -29.63
C TYR A 614 -17.52 -27.63 -30.97
N ALA A 615 -17.85 -26.87 -32.00
CA ALA A 615 -17.97 -27.35 -33.38
C ALA A 615 -17.14 -26.48 -34.32
N TYR A 616 -16.35 -27.10 -35.19
CA TYR A 616 -15.45 -26.38 -36.08
C TYR A 616 -15.84 -26.59 -37.55
N GLY A 617 -15.54 -25.61 -38.40
CA GLY A 617 -15.77 -25.69 -39.84
C GLY A 617 -14.95 -26.76 -40.57
N THR A 618 -13.92 -27.31 -39.92
CA THR A 618 -13.19 -28.50 -40.37
C THR A 618 -13.98 -29.80 -40.21
N GLY A 619 -15.09 -29.77 -39.46
CA GLY A 619 -15.90 -30.94 -39.10
C GLY A 619 -15.52 -31.58 -37.77
N ASP A 620 -14.51 -31.07 -37.07
CA ASP A 620 -14.13 -31.54 -35.74
C ASP A 620 -15.18 -31.11 -34.70
N LEU A 621 -15.43 -31.99 -33.72
CA LEU A 621 -16.30 -31.74 -32.58
C LEU A 621 -15.56 -32.05 -31.30
N LYS A 622 -15.71 -31.18 -30.30
CA LYS A 622 -15.19 -31.36 -28.95
C LYS A 622 -16.31 -31.12 -27.94
N ALA A 623 -16.24 -31.77 -26.80
CA ALA A 623 -17.15 -31.54 -25.69
C ALA A 623 -16.41 -31.73 -24.37
N ALA A 624 -16.80 -30.97 -23.35
CA ALA A 624 -16.33 -31.14 -21.99
C ALA A 624 -17.54 -31.14 -21.04
N ILE A 625 -17.44 -31.90 -19.97
CA ILE A 625 -18.34 -31.78 -18.83
C ILE A 625 -17.50 -31.69 -17.56
N GLU A 626 -17.67 -30.60 -16.83
CA GLU A 626 -16.98 -30.30 -15.59
C GLU A 626 -17.99 -30.23 -14.45
N GLN A 627 -17.63 -30.80 -13.30
CA GLN A 627 -18.49 -30.93 -12.13
C GLN A 627 -17.69 -30.54 -10.90
N ASP A 628 -18.15 -29.50 -10.21
CA ASP A 628 -17.56 -29.03 -8.97
C ASP A 628 -18.57 -29.16 -7.85
N LEU A 629 -18.28 -30.02 -6.88
CA LEU A 629 -19.15 -30.32 -5.75
C LEU A 629 -18.41 -30.03 -4.45
N SER A 630 -19.05 -29.33 -3.52
CA SER A 630 -18.51 -29.03 -2.19
C SER A 630 -19.53 -29.41 -1.12
N LEU A 631 -19.08 -30.13 -0.09
CA LEU A 631 -19.88 -30.54 1.04
C LEU A 631 -19.18 -30.10 2.34
N THR A 632 -19.76 -29.12 3.03
CA THR A 632 -19.28 -28.65 4.33
C THR A 632 -20.15 -29.22 5.44
N THR A 633 -19.57 -30.11 6.25
CA THR A 633 -20.26 -30.84 7.32
C THR A 633 -19.77 -30.35 8.69
N PRO A 634 -20.60 -29.63 9.46
CA PRO A 634 -20.30 -29.35 10.86
C PRO A 634 -20.49 -30.62 11.71
N ILE A 635 -19.45 -31.06 12.41
CA ILE A 635 -19.46 -32.19 13.34
C ILE A 635 -19.42 -31.64 14.77
N GLY A 636 -20.61 -31.40 15.33
CA GLY A 636 -20.74 -30.71 16.61
C GLY A 636 -20.39 -29.22 16.52
N LYS A 637 -19.87 -28.63 17.61
CA LYS A 637 -19.55 -27.19 17.67
C LYS A 637 -18.09 -26.85 17.31
N HIS A 638 -17.23 -27.87 17.28
CA HIS A 638 -15.78 -27.70 17.30
C HIS A 638 -15.06 -28.35 16.11
N VAL A 639 -15.79 -29.03 15.23
CA VAL A 639 -15.20 -29.73 14.09
C VAL A 639 -16.01 -29.39 12.84
N VAL A 640 -15.32 -29.05 11.76
CA VAL A 640 -15.91 -28.86 10.44
C VAL A 640 -15.07 -29.67 9.45
N ASN A 641 -15.71 -30.49 8.64
CA ASN A 641 -15.10 -31.12 7.48
C ASN A 641 -15.63 -30.41 6.22
N THR A 642 -14.74 -30.01 5.31
CA THR A 642 -15.09 -29.58 3.96
C THR A 642 -14.50 -30.56 2.95
N LEU A 643 -15.37 -31.23 2.20
CA LEU A 643 -15.02 -32.13 1.10
C LEU A 643 -15.37 -31.46 -0.22
N THR A 644 -14.38 -31.23 -1.07
CA THR A 644 -14.55 -30.76 -2.44
C THR A 644 -14.23 -31.90 -3.42
N TYR A 645 -15.08 -32.12 -4.41
CA TYR A 645 -14.88 -33.08 -5.49
C TYR A 645 -14.97 -32.34 -6.82
N ASN A 646 -13.93 -32.47 -7.64
CA ASN A 646 -13.93 -31.89 -8.98
C ASN A 646 -13.67 -33.00 -10.00
N GLU A 647 -14.52 -33.08 -11.01
CA GLU A 647 -14.42 -34.04 -12.11
C GLU A 647 -14.57 -33.32 -13.43
N ALA A 648 -13.64 -33.57 -14.36
CA ALA A 648 -13.75 -33.11 -15.73
C ALA A 648 -13.58 -34.27 -16.70
N ASN A 649 -14.54 -34.42 -17.61
CA ASN A 649 -14.50 -35.40 -18.69
C ASN A 649 -14.46 -34.70 -20.04
N TYR A 650 -13.50 -35.07 -20.88
CA TYR A 650 -13.28 -34.46 -22.18
C TYR A 650 -13.55 -35.49 -23.29
N ASN A 651 -14.14 -35.05 -24.40
CA ASN A 651 -14.39 -35.87 -25.58
C ASN A 651 -14.06 -35.08 -26.85
N GLY A 652 -13.34 -35.71 -27.78
CA GLY A 652 -12.90 -35.08 -29.02
C GLY A 652 -11.37 -35.07 -29.16
N PRO A 653 -10.85 -34.58 -30.30
CA PRO A 653 -9.42 -34.49 -30.53
C PRO A 653 -8.78 -33.41 -29.66
N ALA A 654 -7.68 -33.73 -28.97
CA ALA A 654 -7.04 -32.81 -28.02
C ALA A 654 -6.42 -31.54 -28.66
N LEU A 655 -5.88 -31.65 -29.88
CA LEU A 655 -5.02 -30.61 -30.51
C LEU A 655 -5.50 -30.16 -31.91
N VAL A 656 -6.70 -30.54 -32.33
CA VAL A 656 -7.25 -30.24 -33.66
C VAL A 656 -8.57 -29.48 -33.48
N PRO A 657 -8.90 -28.49 -34.34
CA PRO A 657 -8.11 -27.98 -35.46
C PRO A 657 -7.01 -26.99 -35.06
N PHE A 658 -7.13 -26.37 -33.89
CA PHE A 658 -6.15 -25.44 -33.37
C PHE A 658 -5.26 -26.11 -32.32
N GLN A 659 -3.95 -25.89 -32.42
CA GLN A 659 -2.98 -26.42 -31.46
C GLN A 659 -2.89 -25.60 -30.18
N TYR A 660 -3.28 -24.32 -30.17
CA TYR A 660 -3.15 -23.43 -29.00
C TYR A 660 -4.50 -22.89 -28.49
N LEU A 661 -5.57 -23.05 -29.26
CA LEU A 661 -6.94 -22.70 -28.87
C LEU A 661 -7.67 -23.98 -28.45
N ASP A 662 -8.38 -23.93 -27.32
CA ASP A 662 -9.21 -25.03 -26.80
C ASP A 662 -8.45 -26.37 -26.74
N GLN A 663 -7.21 -26.33 -26.23
CA GLN A 663 -6.50 -27.58 -25.94
C GLN A 663 -7.26 -28.32 -24.85
N GLN A 664 -7.82 -29.48 -25.22
CA GLN A 664 -8.45 -30.35 -24.23
C GLN A 664 -7.44 -31.37 -23.72
N PRO A 665 -7.39 -31.64 -22.40
CA PRO A 665 -6.61 -32.74 -21.87
C PRO A 665 -6.98 -34.06 -22.57
N THR A 666 -5.97 -34.90 -22.83
CA THR A 666 -6.20 -36.24 -23.39
C THR A 666 -6.75 -37.23 -22.36
N GLN A 667 -6.84 -36.83 -21.09
CA GLN A 667 -7.27 -37.67 -19.99
C GLN A 667 -8.29 -36.94 -19.12
N ASN A 668 -9.30 -37.68 -18.69
CA ASN A 668 -10.28 -37.19 -17.73
C ASN A 668 -9.63 -37.05 -16.35
N THR A 669 -10.01 -36.01 -15.63
CA THR A 669 -9.49 -35.72 -14.29
C THR A 669 -10.58 -35.95 -13.27
N LYS A 670 -10.18 -36.56 -12.15
CA LYS A 670 -11.01 -36.71 -10.96
C LYS A 670 -10.13 -36.42 -9.76
N ASN A 671 -10.52 -35.43 -8.98
CA ASN A 671 -9.84 -35.10 -7.74
C ASN A 671 -10.85 -34.91 -6.61
N ALA A 672 -10.41 -35.22 -5.40
CA ALA A 672 -11.13 -34.90 -4.18
C ALA A 672 -10.17 -34.23 -3.21
N GLN A 673 -10.62 -33.18 -2.54
CA GLN A 673 -9.89 -32.51 -1.47
C GLN A 673 -10.74 -32.56 -0.20
N ASP A 674 -10.17 -33.06 0.88
CA ASP A 674 -10.80 -33.06 2.19
C ASP A 674 -10.01 -32.12 3.10
N MET A 675 -10.73 -31.31 3.88
CA MET A 675 -10.17 -30.42 4.88
C MET A 675 -10.93 -30.60 6.20
N LEU A 676 -10.23 -31.14 7.19
CA LEU A 676 -10.74 -31.26 8.55
C LEU A 676 -10.20 -30.12 9.42
N ARG A 677 -11.11 -29.31 9.97
CA ARG A 677 -10.79 -28.21 10.89
C ARG A 677 -11.38 -28.49 12.27
N LEU A 678 -10.52 -28.64 13.27
CA LEU A 678 -10.86 -28.73 14.68
C LEU A 678 -10.54 -27.42 15.38
N PHE A 679 -11.50 -26.78 16.02
CA PHE A 679 -11.31 -25.48 16.67
C PHE A 679 -12.12 -25.35 17.96
N ASN A 680 -11.63 -24.55 18.88
CA ASN A 680 -12.35 -24.17 20.10
C ASN A 680 -12.29 -22.66 20.26
N ASP A 681 -13.29 -21.98 19.70
CA ASP A 681 -13.39 -20.52 19.63
C ASP A 681 -12.04 -19.88 19.22
N ASP A 682 -11.50 -19.01 20.07
CA ASP A 682 -10.22 -18.33 19.86
C ASP A 682 -9.03 -19.04 20.53
N VAL A 683 -9.22 -20.19 21.18
CA VAL A 683 -8.17 -20.88 21.97
C VAL A 683 -7.23 -21.68 21.09
N TYR A 684 -7.78 -22.49 20.18
CA TYR A 684 -6.99 -23.20 19.18
C TYR A 684 -7.81 -23.50 17.93
N ALA A 685 -7.11 -23.62 16.80
CA ALA A 685 -7.62 -24.07 15.52
C ALA A 685 -6.55 -24.94 14.85
N PHE A 686 -6.88 -26.19 14.59
CA PHE A 686 -6.06 -27.16 13.88
C PHE A 686 -6.77 -27.54 12.59
N ALA A 687 -6.12 -27.33 11.46
CA ALA A 687 -6.61 -27.72 10.14
C ALA A 687 -5.66 -28.76 9.54
N VAL A 688 -6.24 -29.80 8.93
CA VAL A 688 -5.53 -30.81 8.17
C VAL A 688 -6.24 -30.99 6.84
N GLY A 689 -5.50 -30.85 5.75
CA GLY A 689 -6.01 -31.01 4.41
C GLY A 689 -5.23 -32.07 3.64
N TRP A 690 -5.93 -32.86 2.83
CA TRP A 690 -5.30 -33.75 1.87
C TRP A 690 -6.10 -33.77 0.57
N SER A 691 -5.41 -34.04 -0.53
CA SER A 691 -6.04 -34.23 -1.84
C SER A 691 -5.78 -35.64 -2.35
N THR A 692 -6.75 -36.17 -3.07
CA THR A 692 -6.69 -37.48 -3.72
C THR A 692 -6.92 -37.25 -5.21
N ASN A 693 -5.87 -37.43 -5.99
CA ASN A 693 -6.00 -37.54 -7.44
C ASN A 693 -6.25 -39.01 -7.76
N PHE A 694 -7.45 -39.38 -8.20
CA PHE A 694 -7.81 -40.78 -8.41
C PHE A 694 -6.97 -41.48 -9.48
N ASN A 695 -6.36 -40.70 -10.39
CA ASN A 695 -5.46 -41.17 -11.44
C ASN A 695 -3.96 -40.83 -11.16
N GLY A 696 -3.61 -40.40 -9.94
CA GLY A 696 -2.29 -39.87 -9.62
C GLY A 696 -1.61 -40.54 -8.41
N LEU A 697 -0.38 -40.11 -8.14
CA LEU A 697 0.34 -40.46 -6.89
C LEU A 697 -0.33 -39.80 -5.68
N ALA A 698 -0.09 -40.38 -4.49
CA ALA A 698 -0.55 -39.82 -3.23
C ALA A 698 -0.01 -38.39 -3.04
N GLN A 699 -0.91 -37.45 -2.73
CA GLN A 699 -0.55 -36.05 -2.56
C GLN A 699 -0.08 -35.78 -1.12
N PRO A 700 0.72 -34.73 -0.90
CA PRO A 700 1.11 -34.32 0.44
C PRO A 700 -0.11 -33.93 1.29
N LEU A 701 -0.07 -34.29 2.57
CA LEU A 701 -1.02 -33.82 3.58
C LEU A 701 -0.49 -32.51 4.17
N SER A 702 -1.29 -31.45 4.16
CA SER A 702 -0.97 -30.17 4.79
C SER A 702 -1.59 -30.09 6.17
N TYR A 703 -0.91 -29.43 7.10
CA TYR A 703 -1.44 -29.19 8.43
C TYR A 703 -1.07 -27.79 8.93
N GLN A 704 -1.97 -27.20 9.71
CA GLN A 704 -1.79 -25.90 10.34
C GLN A 704 -2.43 -25.90 11.72
N LEU A 705 -1.65 -25.57 12.75
CA LEU A 705 -2.11 -25.34 14.11
C LEU A 705 -1.93 -23.86 14.44
N THR A 706 -2.98 -23.21 14.90
CA THR A 706 -2.94 -21.89 15.54
C THR A 706 -3.48 -22.04 16.94
N ALA A 707 -2.71 -21.65 17.95
CA ALA A 707 -3.11 -21.71 19.35
C ALA A 707 -2.88 -20.35 20.03
N ARG A 708 -3.78 -19.98 20.93
CA ARG A 708 -3.66 -18.79 21.78
C ARG A 708 -3.63 -19.20 23.25
N PRO A 709 -2.45 -19.58 23.79
CA PRO A 709 -2.32 -19.96 25.20
C PRO A 709 -2.73 -18.85 26.19
N SER A 710 -2.68 -17.59 25.74
CA SER A 710 -3.19 -16.43 26.46
C SER A 710 -3.79 -15.43 25.47
N PRO A 711 -4.61 -14.45 25.91
CA PRO A 711 -5.13 -13.40 25.02
C PRO A 711 -4.05 -12.56 24.31
N ARG A 712 -2.80 -12.61 24.78
CA ARG A 712 -1.66 -11.86 24.24
C ARG A 712 -0.57 -12.76 23.63
N SER A 713 -0.77 -14.07 23.64
CA SER A 713 0.21 -15.04 23.13
C SER A 713 -0.40 -15.82 21.97
N VAL A 714 0.37 -16.01 20.90
CA VAL A 714 -0.03 -16.78 19.73
C VAL A 714 1.09 -17.73 19.35
N VAL A 715 0.74 -18.97 19.06
CA VAL A 715 1.61 -20.00 18.48
C VAL A 715 1.00 -20.43 17.16
N MET A 716 1.77 -20.41 16.10
CA MET A 716 1.40 -20.93 14.79
C MET A 716 2.43 -21.97 14.36
N LEU A 717 1.95 -23.10 13.88
CA LEU A 717 2.76 -24.19 13.38
C LEU A 717 2.14 -24.70 12.09
N ALA A 718 2.88 -24.71 10.98
CA ALA A 718 2.35 -25.12 9.68
C ALA A 718 3.41 -25.89 8.88
N GLY A 719 2.97 -26.94 8.17
CA GLY A 719 3.87 -27.76 7.38
C GLY A 719 3.13 -28.75 6.50
N SER A 720 3.88 -29.65 5.87
CA SER A 720 3.31 -30.75 5.08
C SER A 720 3.99 -32.09 5.37
N PHE A 721 3.27 -33.16 5.08
CA PHE A 721 3.73 -34.54 5.19
C PHE A 721 3.56 -35.22 3.84
N ILE A 722 4.65 -35.70 3.25
CA ILE A 722 4.60 -36.44 1.99
C ILE A 722 4.46 -37.93 2.31
N PRO A 723 3.37 -38.59 1.92
CA PRO A 723 3.22 -40.03 2.12
C PRO A 723 4.16 -40.82 1.18
N GLY A 724 4.76 -41.90 1.69
CA GLY A 724 5.57 -42.83 0.87
C GLY A 724 6.82 -43.36 1.57
N PRO A 725 7.41 -44.47 1.10
CA PRO A 725 8.65 -45.01 1.67
C PRO A 725 9.80 -44.01 1.51
N GLY A 726 10.46 -43.64 2.61
CA GLY A 726 11.50 -42.62 2.60
C GLY A 726 10.98 -41.18 2.50
N GLN A 727 9.66 -40.97 2.42
CA GLN A 727 8.98 -39.67 2.50
C GLN A 727 8.45 -39.42 3.93
N GLY A 728 8.09 -38.17 4.26
CA GLY A 728 7.75 -37.79 5.64
C GLY A 728 7.50 -36.30 5.79
N PHE A 729 7.65 -35.78 7.01
CA PHE A 729 7.49 -34.35 7.28
C PHE A 729 8.52 -33.52 6.51
N THR A 730 8.01 -32.52 5.80
CA THR A 730 8.81 -31.44 5.22
C THR A 730 9.12 -30.39 6.30
N THR A 731 9.86 -29.35 5.93
CA THR A 731 10.16 -28.23 6.82
C THR A 731 8.87 -27.63 7.37
N THR A 732 8.78 -27.52 8.69
CA THR A 732 7.60 -26.98 9.39
C THR A 732 7.92 -25.60 9.92
N ASN A 733 7.11 -24.61 9.56
CA ASN A 733 7.26 -23.28 10.08
C ASN A 733 6.66 -23.19 11.49
N LEU A 734 7.41 -22.60 12.41
CA LEU A 734 6.99 -22.29 13.77
C LEU A 734 7.08 -20.78 13.98
N GLN A 735 5.97 -20.18 14.40
CA GLN A 735 5.91 -18.79 14.85
C GLN A 735 5.31 -18.73 16.26
N LEU A 736 5.99 -18.02 17.15
CA LEU A 736 5.58 -17.78 18.52
C LEU A 736 5.60 -16.27 18.75
N SER A 737 4.58 -15.74 19.40
CA SER A 737 4.53 -14.35 19.89
C SER A 737 3.97 -14.37 21.30
N THR A 738 4.65 -13.72 22.24
CA THR A 738 4.19 -13.66 23.64
C THR A 738 4.69 -12.40 24.33
N PRO A 739 3.93 -11.82 25.27
CA PRO A 739 4.47 -10.80 26.17
C PRO A 739 5.64 -11.37 26.98
N PHE A 740 6.69 -10.57 27.16
CA PHE A 740 7.90 -10.93 27.91
C PHE A 740 8.17 -9.84 28.97
N GLY A 741 7.33 -9.81 30.00
CA GLY A 741 7.38 -8.79 31.06
C GLY A 741 6.40 -7.63 30.83
N ARG A 742 6.55 -6.57 31.63
CA ARG A 742 5.73 -5.35 31.51
C ARG A 742 6.23 -4.53 30.33
N ASP A 743 5.32 -4.21 29.41
CA ASP A 743 5.57 -3.39 28.22
C ASP A 743 6.66 -3.95 27.28
N ALA A 744 6.81 -5.28 27.24
CA ALA A 744 7.73 -5.97 26.34
C ALA A 744 7.09 -7.19 25.69
N SER A 745 7.49 -7.50 24.46
CA SER A 745 7.04 -8.66 23.69
C SER A 745 8.22 -9.37 23.03
N LEU A 746 8.08 -10.69 22.90
CA LEU A 746 9.03 -11.54 22.21
C LEU A 746 8.28 -12.30 21.12
N GLN A 747 8.79 -12.22 19.90
CA GLN A 747 8.38 -13.05 18.79
C GLN A 747 9.55 -13.89 18.32
N PHE A 748 9.25 -15.11 17.90
CA PHE A 748 10.22 -16.09 17.47
C PHE A 748 9.67 -16.81 16.25
N VAL A 749 10.40 -16.79 15.14
CA VAL A 749 10.05 -17.50 13.91
C VAL A 749 11.21 -18.41 13.55
N THR A 750 10.93 -19.65 13.18
CA THR A 750 11.95 -20.62 12.76
C THR A 750 11.35 -21.70 11.88
N ASN A 751 12.22 -22.38 11.15
CA ASN A 751 11.91 -23.57 10.38
C ASN A 751 12.40 -24.81 11.13
N ILE A 752 11.51 -25.77 11.37
CA ILE A 752 11.81 -27.06 11.97
C ILE A 752 12.08 -28.06 10.85
N ASN A 753 13.30 -28.60 10.81
CA ASN A 753 13.67 -29.68 9.92
C ASN A 753 13.59 -31.02 10.67
N TRP A 754 12.64 -31.87 10.26
CA TRP A 754 12.42 -33.18 10.88
C TRP A 754 13.42 -34.26 10.44
N ARG A 755 14.32 -33.95 9.48
CA ARG A 755 15.30 -34.90 8.91
C ARG A 755 16.75 -34.42 9.01
N PRO A 756 17.24 -33.98 10.19
CA PRO A 756 18.60 -33.46 10.31
C PRO A 756 19.67 -34.54 10.08
N SER A 757 19.35 -35.81 10.34
CA SER A 757 20.28 -36.95 10.24
C SER A 757 20.62 -37.41 8.82
N LEU A 758 19.97 -36.86 7.78
CA LEU A 758 20.27 -37.14 6.38
C LEU A 758 21.26 -36.13 5.76
N GLY A 759 21.91 -35.31 6.58
CA GLY A 759 22.87 -34.29 6.13
C GLY A 759 22.24 -32.99 5.63
N LEU A 760 20.96 -32.76 5.89
CA LEU A 760 20.17 -31.61 5.40
C LEU A 760 20.03 -30.47 6.41
N GLY A 761 21.03 -30.23 7.26
CA GLY A 761 21.10 -29.04 8.13
C GLY A 761 20.67 -29.24 9.58
N GLU A 762 20.59 -28.13 10.34
CA GLU A 762 20.19 -28.10 11.75
C GLU A 762 18.70 -28.37 11.95
N PHE A 763 18.30 -28.84 13.15
CA PHE A 763 16.89 -29.08 13.50
C PHE A 763 16.04 -27.80 13.49
N PHE A 764 16.63 -26.67 13.87
CA PHE A 764 16.05 -25.34 13.72
C PHE A 764 16.91 -24.54 12.76
N SER A 765 16.34 -24.08 11.66
CA SER A 765 16.99 -23.15 10.73
C SER A 765 16.23 -21.83 10.66
N ASP A 766 16.89 -20.81 10.10
CA ASP A 766 16.31 -19.50 9.80
C ASP A 766 15.65 -18.85 11.02
N LYS A 767 16.32 -18.90 12.18
CA LYS A 767 15.81 -18.32 13.43
C LYS A 767 15.72 -16.80 13.29
N ILE A 768 14.53 -16.26 13.50
CA ILE A 768 14.27 -14.83 13.60
C ILE A 768 13.70 -14.57 15.00
N VAL A 769 14.40 -13.74 15.77
CA VAL A 769 13.98 -13.36 17.13
C VAL A 769 13.70 -11.87 17.14
N TYR A 770 12.49 -11.48 17.53
CA TYR A 770 12.08 -10.09 17.61
C TYR A 770 11.67 -9.76 19.03
N TYR A 771 12.42 -8.88 19.68
CA TYR A 771 12.16 -8.42 21.02
C TYR A 771 11.81 -6.94 21.00
N THR A 772 10.73 -6.55 21.65
CA THR A 772 10.40 -5.13 21.83
C THR A 772 10.20 -4.82 23.29
N ARG A 773 10.58 -3.61 23.71
CA ARG A 773 10.36 -3.09 25.05
C ARG A 773 10.14 -1.59 25.03
N THR A 774 9.03 -1.16 25.59
CA THR A 774 8.77 0.26 25.86
C THR A 774 9.35 0.65 27.21
N ILE A 775 10.10 1.76 27.25
CA ILE A 775 10.70 2.32 28.47
C ILE A 775 10.04 3.67 28.75
N GLY A 776 9.42 3.78 29.93
CA GLY A 776 8.85 5.04 30.43
C GLY A 776 7.72 5.63 29.58
N ASN A 777 7.10 4.88 28.67
CA ASN A 777 6.16 5.37 27.64
C ASN A 777 6.75 6.38 26.64
N CYS A 778 8.06 6.63 26.66
CA CYS A 778 8.69 7.69 25.86
C CYS A 778 9.44 7.14 24.65
N TYR A 779 10.02 5.95 24.78
CA TYR A 779 10.70 5.29 23.66
C TYR A 779 10.57 3.76 23.71
N GLN A 780 10.59 3.13 22.54
CA GLN A 780 10.52 1.68 22.36
C GLN A 780 11.84 1.17 21.80
N LEU A 781 12.49 0.30 22.56
CA LEU A 781 13.61 -0.49 22.08
C LEU A 781 13.06 -1.68 21.28
N MET A 782 13.59 -1.89 20.09
CA MET A 782 13.32 -3.04 19.23
C MET A 782 14.65 -3.76 18.99
N VAL A 783 14.70 -5.06 19.12
CA VAL A 783 15.87 -5.89 18.83
C VAL A 783 15.42 -7.04 17.97
N LEU A 784 15.89 -7.10 16.73
CA LEU A 784 15.62 -8.16 15.77
C LEU A 784 16.93 -8.90 15.50
N TYR A 785 16.96 -10.20 15.75
CA TYR A 785 18.03 -11.09 15.33
C TYR A 785 17.55 -11.93 14.14
N ASN A 786 18.38 -12.06 13.10
CA ASN A 786 18.12 -12.96 11.98
C ASN A 786 19.35 -13.85 11.73
N GLU A 787 19.21 -15.15 11.94
CA GLU A 787 20.28 -16.14 11.85
C GLU A 787 20.82 -16.34 10.43
N SER A 788 19.92 -16.55 9.45
CA SER A 788 20.25 -16.89 8.05
C SER A 788 21.22 -15.90 7.44
N GLN A 789 21.08 -14.68 7.90
CA GLN A 789 21.56 -13.49 7.25
C GLN A 789 22.66 -12.87 8.19
N GLN A 790 22.75 -13.36 9.45
CA GLN A 790 23.68 -12.97 10.53
C GLN A 790 23.49 -11.51 11.01
N ALA A 791 22.25 -11.12 11.37
CA ALA A 791 21.91 -9.75 11.80
C ALA A 791 21.57 -9.59 13.24
N VAL A 792 21.88 -8.39 13.74
CA VAL A 792 21.20 -7.80 14.88
C VAL A 792 20.75 -6.38 14.53
N ASN A 793 19.45 -6.15 14.39
CA ASN A 793 18.88 -4.82 14.18
C ASN A 793 18.29 -4.29 15.50
N VAL A 794 18.82 -3.18 16.01
CA VAL A 794 18.42 -2.56 17.28
C VAL A 794 17.71 -1.23 17.01
N GLY A 795 16.38 -1.17 16.96
CA GLY A 795 15.66 0.09 16.86
C GLY A 795 15.39 0.78 18.19
N LEU A 796 15.30 2.11 18.17
CA LEU A 796 14.81 2.95 19.24
C LEU A 796 13.78 3.92 18.66
N ASN A 797 12.51 3.72 18.98
CA ASN A 797 11.43 4.57 18.47
C ASN A 797 11.08 5.57 19.55
N LEU A 798 11.07 6.87 19.24
CA LEU A 798 10.48 7.85 20.13
C LEU A 798 8.97 7.78 19.98
N LEU A 799 8.27 7.35 21.02
CA LEU A 799 6.83 7.02 20.97
C LEU A 799 5.92 8.24 20.87
N ALA A 800 6.48 9.44 21.02
CA ALA A 800 5.72 10.66 21.15
C ALA A 800 5.59 11.45 19.84
N PHE A 801 6.55 11.34 18.92
CA PHE A 801 6.41 11.96 17.60
C PHE A 801 5.96 10.93 16.57
N PRO A 802 4.99 11.24 15.69
CA PRO A 802 4.61 10.33 14.63
C PRO A 802 5.85 9.93 13.81
N SER A 803 6.06 8.62 13.70
CA SER A 803 7.03 7.93 12.84
C SER A 803 8.54 8.19 13.06
N GLN A 804 9.00 8.41 14.29
CA GLN A 804 10.45 8.58 14.56
C GLN A 804 11.10 7.33 15.16
N THR A 805 11.37 6.39 14.27
CA THR A 805 12.14 5.15 14.47
C THR A 805 13.62 5.48 14.27
N ALA A 806 14.44 5.54 15.32
CA ALA A 806 15.91 5.55 15.19
C ALA A 806 16.38 4.09 15.13
N VAL A 807 16.53 3.52 13.93
CA VAL A 807 16.94 2.12 13.79
C VAL A 807 18.46 1.99 13.81
N PHE A 808 19.01 1.37 14.85
CA PHE A 808 20.42 1.04 14.99
C PHE A 808 20.73 -0.39 14.51
N ASN A 809 21.02 -0.59 13.24
CA ASN A 809 21.12 -1.92 12.64
C ASN A 809 22.53 -2.55 12.77
N ILE A 810 22.93 -3.19 13.85
CA ILE A 810 24.29 -3.78 13.99
C ILE A 810 24.41 -5.17 13.34
N GLY A 811 24.88 -5.18 12.09
CA GLY A 811 25.15 -6.34 11.27
C GLY A 811 23.95 -6.67 10.38
N GLN A 812 23.94 -6.30 9.09
CA GLN A 812 23.66 -7.17 7.93
C GLN A 812 23.52 -6.66 6.48
N PRO A 813 24.04 -7.39 5.49
CA PRO A 813 24.02 -6.97 4.10
C PRO A 813 22.58 -7.06 3.59
N GLN A 814 21.89 -5.94 3.46
CA GLN A 814 20.66 -5.92 2.67
C GLN A 814 21.00 -5.46 1.25
N GLN A 815 20.58 -6.27 0.28
CA GLN A 815 20.16 -5.72 -0.99
C GLN A 815 18.88 -4.93 -0.74
N VAL A 816 18.89 -3.68 -1.21
CA VAL A 816 17.73 -2.81 -1.24
C VAL A 816 16.78 -3.33 -2.32
N ILE A 817 15.78 -4.10 -1.94
CA ILE A 817 14.52 -4.20 -2.68
C ILE A 817 13.40 -4.07 -1.65
N PRO A 818 12.57 -3.01 -1.69
CA PRO A 818 11.26 -3.07 -1.09
C PRO A 818 10.41 -4.02 -1.93
N THR A 819 10.37 -5.30 -1.56
CA THR A 819 9.34 -6.20 -2.07
C THR A 819 8.03 -5.79 -1.39
N THR A 820 7.29 -4.90 -2.05
CA THR A 820 5.82 -4.68 -2.07
C THR A 820 5.03 -4.96 -0.78
N PHE A 821 4.04 -4.17 -0.40
CA PHE A 821 2.64 -4.31 -0.87
C PHE A 821 1.94 -2.95 -0.71
N ASN A 822 1.39 -2.39 -1.80
CA ASN A 822 0.01 -2.56 -2.31
C ASN A 822 -1.08 -1.93 -1.40
N PHE A 823 -1.65 -0.85 -1.97
CA PHE A 823 -2.63 0.15 -1.49
C PHE A 823 -2.06 1.16 -0.47
#